data_AF-A0A1G0H1T0-F1
#
_entry.id   AF-A0A1G0H1T0-F1
#
_cell.length_a   1.000
_cell.length_b   1.000
_cell.length_c   1.000
_cell.angle_alpha   90.00
_cell.angle_beta   90.00
_cell.angle_gamma   90.00
#
_symmetry.space_group_name_H-M   'P 1'
#
loop_
_entity.id
_entity.type
_entity.pdbx_description
1 polymer ?
#
loop_
_entity_poly.entity_id
_entity_poly.type
_entity_poly.pdbx_seq_one_letter_code
_entity_poly.pdbx_strand_id
1 'polypeptide(L)'
;MMMRMLHKLRDLITYGFLYFIFSFILILFIPVWIMLIGPHFKKIPNNFTYAADIFSLDNFYNEQLKKFEGERISKTVFGYRVISRTSHYLVIEVVFDVRQLDDSPIFSVSRLYYVNPYNGQHVVVDKLNKRYGYLFSPSYSNRSSYFYWHINYDAPALLKYIKTEKINGLTVYKYHAYYEADQTENLGHLPGVPEKRGVRTNINLDLWIEPISGWLVKYEDNTLAYYYDKVTGQFIAPWNKFSNRYTQTSIFNNVYYATFLKWKFLTIDYIVPALLILGIINLFWLGYQQGKWKFIRPSIVLFIQKIEQTTAPMFIIILLLLIASEFFYYLSFHGDKKIPFKIGISQWNNNITYLEAIKGFKAGLAENGFKENQNVLFYYENPNADFEKQINIIQSFVNQKFDLIYTLAAPGTLIARGVTKHVPIVFSFVAYPEEMNLINSLRSSQNNLVGSRNYIPASQQFYFFEQLYPHIKTLGFVHHKGDESSEIQFKEYQLLLNKRNIQLIDLAVIDMDHLLQLLQESKRYDTLYLACDSFMQSKGGEIVINISRKKKIPTFSCNKNNVLEGVLMGYVADPYEIGKIAGRKAAFILQGAEPAWLYTESPERGYLIINMTTARLLGITVPDSMLQKSDYIIGQ
;
A
#
# COMPACT_ATOMS: atom_id res chain seq x y z
N MET A 1 73.77 28.39 -36.14
CA MET A 1 72.51 29.13 -36.47
C MET A 1 71.26 28.32 -36.11
N MET A 2 71.21 27.02 -36.45
CA MET A 2 70.09 26.10 -36.14
C MET A 2 69.81 25.92 -34.63
N MET A 3 70.83 25.81 -33.77
CA MET A 3 70.65 25.73 -32.31
C MET A 3 70.12 27.03 -31.67
N ARG A 4 70.46 28.21 -32.21
CA ARG A 4 69.89 29.50 -31.76
C ARG A 4 68.42 29.67 -32.18
N MET A 5 68.05 29.07 -33.32
CA MET A 5 66.66 29.03 -33.80
C MET A 5 65.80 28.08 -32.94
N LEU A 6 66.36 26.92 -32.55
CA LEU A 6 65.74 25.96 -31.63
C LEU A 6 65.59 26.49 -30.20
N HIS A 7 66.54 27.30 -29.70
CA HIS A 7 66.37 27.98 -28.40
C HIS A 7 65.31 29.09 -28.44
N LYS A 8 65.24 29.88 -29.51
CA LYS A 8 64.15 30.87 -29.70
C LYS A 8 62.76 30.23 -29.88
N LEU A 9 62.69 29.04 -30.48
CA LEU A 9 61.46 28.23 -30.55
C LEU A 9 61.06 27.65 -29.18
N ARG A 10 62.03 27.26 -28.36
CA ARG A 10 61.81 26.80 -26.97
C ARG A 10 61.33 27.93 -26.05
N ASP A 11 61.80 29.15 -26.26
CA ASP A 11 61.37 30.35 -25.52
C ASP A 11 60.01 30.92 -26.01
N LEU A 12 59.53 30.50 -27.19
CA LEU A 12 58.21 30.89 -27.70
C LEU A 12 57.06 30.16 -26.99
N ILE A 13 57.29 28.93 -26.54
CA ILE A 13 56.31 28.12 -25.80
C ILE A 13 56.56 28.34 -24.29
N THR A 14 56.18 29.52 -23.82
CA THR A 14 56.14 29.84 -22.38
C THR A 14 54.91 29.17 -21.75
N TYR A 15 54.99 28.76 -20.48
CA TYR A 15 53.86 28.14 -19.77
C TYR A 15 52.55 28.97 -19.89
N GLY A 16 52.64 30.30 -19.90
CA GLY A 16 51.52 31.21 -20.19
C GLY A 16 50.86 31.03 -21.57
N PHE A 17 51.65 30.73 -22.61
CA PHE A 17 51.13 30.44 -23.96
C PHE A 17 50.43 29.07 -24.01
N LEU A 18 50.94 28.07 -23.27
CA LEU A 18 50.25 26.79 -23.08
C LEU A 18 48.90 26.98 -22.37
N TYR A 19 48.83 27.75 -21.28
CA TYR A 19 47.56 28.02 -20.58
C TYR A 19 46.53 28.71 -21.49
N PHE A 20 46.97 29.62 -22.35
CA PHE A 20 46.12 30.26 -23.35
C PHE A 20 45.59 29.26 -24.38
N ILE A 21 46.45 28.39 -24.92
CA ILE A 21 46.03 27.32 -25.84
C ILE A 21 45.02 26.38 -25.18
N PHE A 22 45.29 25.92 -23.95
CA PHE A 22 44.37 25.05 -23.21
C PHE A 22 43.03 25.72 -22.92
N SER A 23 43.02 27.01 -22.59
CA SER A 23 41.78 27.78 -22.41
C SER A 23 40.96 27.82 -23.69
N PHE A 24 41.60 28.05 -24.84
CA PHE A 24 40.93 28.07 -26.14
C PHE A 24 40.39 26.68 -26.53
N ILE A 25 41.15 25.62 -26.26
CA ILE A 25 40.69 24.23 -26.46
C ILE A 25 39.43 23.95 -25.60
N LEU A 26 39.42 24.36 -24.34
CA LEU A 26 38.25 24.16 -23.46
C LEU A 26 37.04 24.98 -23.91
N ILE A 27 37.24 26.21 -24.39
CA ILE A 27 36.16 27.02 -24.99
C ILE A 27 35.53 26.26 -26.16
N LEU A 28 36.35 25.71 -27.05
CA LEU A 28 35.87 24.92 -28.19
C LEU A 28 35.23 23.58 -27.77
N PHE A 29 35.60 23.05 -26.61
CA PHE A 29 35.06 21.80 -26.09
C PHE A 29 33.65 21.95 -25.52
N ILE A 30 33.25 23.12 -25.00
CA ILE A 30 31.91 23.32 -24.43
C ILE A 30 30.79 23.06 -25.46
N PRO A 31 30.82 23.64 -26.69
CA PRO A 31 29.83 23.30 -27.72
C PRO A 31 29.85 21.82 -28.10
N VAL A 32 31.03 21.20 -28.17
CA VAL A 32 31.18 19.76 -28.45
C VAL A 32 30.54 18.92 -27.34
N TRP A 33 30.73 19.31 -26.07
CA TRP A 33 30.08 18.66 -24.93
C TRP A 33 28.57 18.77 -25.01
N ILE A 34 28.05 19.99 -25.21
CA ILE A 34 26.60 20.25 -25.21
C ILE A 34 25.90 19.54 -26.37
N MET A 35 26.50 19.56 -27.58
CA MET A 35 25.84 19.06 -28.78
C MET A 35 26.08 17.56 -29.05
N LEU A 36 27.25 17.03 -28.68
CA LEU A 36 27.65 15.68 -29.06
C LEU A 36 27.81 14.77 -27.84
N ILE A 37 28.66 15.15 -26.88
CA ILE A 37 29.09 14.21 -25.82
C ILE A 37 28.02 14.06 -24.72
N GLY A 38 27.54 15.16 -24.16
CA GLY A 38 26.56 15.18 -23.06
C GLY A 38 25.27 14.40 -23.38
N PRO A 39 24.61 14.63 -24.54
CA PRO A 39 23.42 13.88 -24.93
C PRO A 39 23.61 12.36 -24.95
N HIS A 40 24.80 11.84 -25.28
CA HIS A 40 25.08 10.40 -25.26
C HIS A 40 25.01 9.77 -23.86
N PHE A 41 25.26 10.55 -22.81
CA PHE A 41 25.14 10.06 -21.42
C PHE A 41 23.69 10.08 -20.90
N LYS A 42 22.79 10.83 -21.55
CA LYS A 42 21.38 10.93 -21.16
C LYS A 42 20.46 9.94 -21.88
N LYS A 43 20.92 9.31 -22.94
CA LYS A 43 20.12 8.32 -23.69
C LYS A 43 19.79 7.09 -22.83
N ILE A 44 18.67 6.44 -23.15
CA ILE A 44 18.26 5.16 -22.56
C ILE A 44 19.40 4.14 -22.78
N PRO A 45 19.90 3.49 -21.70
CA PRO A 45 20.98 2.51 -21.83
C PRO A 45 20.61 1.32 -22.71
N ASN A 46 21.60 0.77 -23.42
CA ASN A 46 21.39 -0.40 -24.28
C ASN A 46 21.02 -1.67 -23.50
N ASN A 47 21.32 -1.72 -22.21
CA ASN A 47 21.00 -2.80 -21.28
C ASN A 47 19.90 -2.38 -20.29
N PHE A 48 19.09 -1.37 -20.67
CA PHE A 48 18.05 -0.85 -19.79
C PHE A 48 17.04 -1.95 -19.46
N THR A 49 16.83 -2.14 -18.16
CA THR A 49 15.81 -2.99 -17.59
C THR A 49 15.11 -2.22 -16.48
N TYR A 50 13.83 -2.49 -16.32
CA TYR A 50 13.00 -1.90 -15.30
C TYR A 50 11.93 -2.89 -14.91
N ALA A 51 11.60 -2.93 -13.63
CA ALA A 51 10.40 -3.60 -13.16
C ALA A 51 9.73 -2.77 -12.06
N ALA A 52 8.41 -2.83 -12.02
CA ALA A 52 7.60 -2.32 -10.92
C ALA A 52 6.49 -3.32 -10.60
N ASP A 53 6.24 -3.47 -9.31
CA ASP A 53 5.06 -4.15 -8.83
C ASP A 53 3.87 -3.19 -8.89
N ILE A 54 2.81 -3.66 -9.54
CA ILE A 54 1.48 -3.04 -9.58
C ILE A 54 0.55 -3.88 -8.72
N PHE A 55 -0.16 -3.21 -7.83
CA PHE A 55 -1.29 -3.76 -7.10
C PHE A 55 -2.55 -3.52 -7.92
N SER A 56 -3.31 -4.58 -8.16
CA SER A 56 -4.53 -4.54 -8.97
C SER A 56 -5.70 -5.07 -8.13
N LEU A 57 -6.83 -4.40 -8.24
CA LEU A 57 -8.04 -4.73 -7.53
C LEU A 57 -9.15 -4.82 -8.57
N ASP A 58 -9.56 -6.05 -8.88
CA ASP A 58 -10.53 -6.43 -9.91
C ASP A 58 -11.89 -6.67 -9.30
N ASN A 59 -12.96 -6.32 -9.99
CA ASN A 59 -14.32 -6.62 -9.54
C ASN A 59 -15.14 -7.04 -10.74
N PHE A 60 -15.25 -8.34 -10.94
CA PHE A 60 -15.93 -8.93 -12.08
C PHE A 60 -17.45 -8.83 -11.92
N TYR A 61 -18.13 -8.54 -13.03
CA TYR A 61 -19.58 -8.43 -13.08
C TYR A 61 -20.22 -9.79 -13.32
N ASN A 62 -21.15 -10.18 -12.46
CA ASN A 62 -22.00 -11.35 -12.67
C ASN A 62 -23.27 -10.92 -13.41
N GLU A 63 -23.36 -11.30 -14.69
CA GLU A 63 -24.50 -10.99 -15.56
C GLU A 63 -25.83 -11.59 -15.05
N GLN A 64 -25.80 -12.77 -14.41
CA GLN A 64 -27.01 -13.44 -13.92
C GLN A 64 -27.58 -12.73 -12.68
N LEU A 65 -26.70 -12.38 -11.74
CA LEU A 65 -27.06 -11.67 -10.50
C LEU A 65 -27.18 -10.16 -10.68
N LYS A 66 -26.82 -9.66 -11.88
CA LYS A 66 -26.77 -8.23 -12.25
C LYS A 66 -25.99 -7.37 -11.26
N LYS A 67 -24.94 -7.93 -10.67
CA LYS A 67 -24.10 -7.25 -9.67
C LYS A 67 -22.64 -7.67 -9.81
N PHE A 68 -21.78 -6.80 -9.34
CA PHE A 68 -20.35 -7.08 -9.12
C PHE A 68 -20.17 -8.10 -8.00
N GLU A 69 -19.32 -9.12 -8.23
CA GLU A 69 -19.14 -10.26 -7.33
C GLU A 69 -18.35 -9.94 -6.06
N GLY A 70 -17.63 -8.81 -6.05
CA GLY A 70 -16.70 -8.45 -5.00
C GLY A 70 -15.27 -8.37 -5.53
N GLU A 71 -14.44 -7.65 -4.80
CA GLU A 71 -13.08 -7.38 -5.22
C GLU A 71 -12.17 -8.60 -5.07
N ARG A 72 -11.39 -8.86 -6.11
CA ARG A 72 -10.34 -9.86 -6.18
C ARG A 72 -9.03 -9.11 -6.37
N ILE A 73 -8.02 -9.50 -5.60
CA ILE A 73 -6.72 -8.85 -5.62
C ILE A 73 -5.80 -9.67 -6.53
N SER A 74 -5.08 -8.98 -7.41
CA SER A 74 -3.99 -9.55 -8.18
C SER A 74 -2.73 -8.70 -8.05
N LYS A 75 -1.58 -9.37 -8.13
CA LYS A 75 -0.28 -8.72 -8.21
C LYS A 75 0.16 -8.77 -9.66
N THR A 76 0.58 -7.64 -10.18
CA THR A 76 1.12 -7.54 -11.52
C THR A 76 2.58 -7.15 -11.45
N VAL A 77 3.45 -7.95 -12.05
CA VAL A 77 4.82 -7.55 -12.32
C VAL A 77 4.86 -6.91 -13.69
N PHE A 78 5.20 -5.63 -13.69
CA PHE A 78 5.34 -4.83 -14.87
C PHE A 78 6.84 -4.64 -15.18
N GLY A 79 7.29 -4.80 -16.43
CA GLY A 79 8.70 -4.55 -16.76
C GLY A 79 9.01 -4.13 -18.19
N TYR A 80 10.14 -3.42 -18.34
CA TYR A 80 10.77 -3.06 -19.60
C TYR A 80 12.11 -3.79 -19.74
N ARG A 81 12.43 -4.26 -20.94
CA ARG A 81 13.76 -4.80 -21.27
C ARG A 81 14.15 -4.41 -22.69
N VAL A 82 15.31 -3.75 -22.85
CA VAL A 82 15.89 -3.55 -24.18
C VAL A 82 16.41 -4.88 -24.70
N ILE A 83 15.88 -5.35 -25.83
CA ILE A 83 16.26 -6.64 -26.44
C ILE A 83 17.11 -6.48 -27.70
N SER A 84 17.01 -5.33 -28.39
CA SER A 84 17.81 -5.05 -29.58
C SER A 84 18.00 -3.54 -29.76
N ARG A 85 19.03 -3.17 -30.54
CA ARG A 85 19.41 -1.78 -30.82
C ARG A 85 19.73 -1.59 -32.30
N THR A 86 19.34 -0.44 -32.83
CA THR A 86 19.81 0.09 -34.11
C THR A 86 20.47 1.45 -33.90
N SER A 87 21.01 2.04 -34.96
CA SER A 87 21.53 3.42 -34.92
C SER A 87 20.44 4.47 -34.68
N HIS A 88 19.15 4.13 -34.86
CA HIS A 88 18.04 5.08 -34.86
C HIS A 88 17.00 4.83 -33.75
N TYR A 89 16.86 3.58 -33.27
CA TYR A 89 15.86 3.20 -32.25
C TYR A 89 16.30 2.00 -31.41
N LEU A 90 15.67 1.86 -30.23
CA LEU A 90 15.71 0.68 -29.37
C LEU A 90 14.47 -0.17 -29.59
N VAL A 91 14.64 -1.49 -29.50
CA VAL A 91 13.53 -2.45 -29.39
C VAL A 91 13.40 -2.82 -27.92
N ILE A 92 12.25 -2.45 -27.33
CA ILE A 92 11.92 -2.68 -25.93
C ILE A 92 10.82 -3.71 -25.86
N GLU A 93 11.13 -4.82 -25.21
CA GLU A 93 10.13 -5.77 -24.75
C GLU A 93 9.49 -5.24 -23.47
N VAL A 94 8.15 -5.24 -23.46
CA VAL A 94 7.35 -4.88 -22.30
C VAL A 94 6.58 -6.10 -21.88
N VAL A 95 6.75 -6.50 -20.63
CA VAL A 95 6.07 -7.66 -20.05
C VAL A 95 5.10 -7.17 -18.98
N PHE A 96 3.87 -7.69 -19.07
CA PHE A 96 2.80 -7.49 -18.11
C PHE A 96 2.39 -8.88 -17.60
N ASP A 97 2.91 -9.26 -16.43
CA ASP A 97 2.70 -10.58 -15.85
C ASP A 97 1.77 -10.47 -14.65
N VAL A 98 0.52 -10.91 -14.83
CA VAL A 98 -0.54 -10.82 -13.81
C VAL A 98 -0.65 -12.15 -13.08
N ARG A 99 -0.56 -12.09 -11.76
CA ARG A 99 -0.55 -13.24 -10.86
C ARG A 99 -1.54 -13.06 -9.73
N GLN A 100 -1.98 -14.17 -9.13
CA GLN A 100 -2.64 -14.13 -7.84
C GLN A 100 -1.61 -13.80 -6.74
N LEU A 101 -2.09 -13.55 -5.52
CA LEU A 101 -1.22 -13.27 -4.37
C LEU A 101 -0.32 -14.45 -3.96
N ASP A 102 -0.66 -15.68 -4.37
CA ASP A 102 0.14 -16.89 -4.15
C ASP A 102 1.15 -17.15 -5.28
N ASP A 103 1.39 -16.16 -6.14
CA ASP A 103 2.24 -16.21 -7.34
C ASP A 103 1.76 -17.15 -8.46
N SER A 104 0.56 -17.74 -8.36
CA SER A 104 -0.03 -18.50 -9.45
C SER A 104 -0.34 -17.59 -10.66
N PRO A 105 -0.03 -18.01 -11.89
CA PRO A 105 -0.21 -17.19 -13.07
C PRO A 105 -1.71 -17.02 -13.39
N ILE A 106 -2.13 -15.78 -13.68
CA ILE A 106 -3.45 -15.49 -14.26
C ILE A 106 -3.30 -15.35 -15.77
N PHE A 107 -2.48 -14.39 -16.22
CA PHE A 107 -2.12 -14.23 -17.61
C PHE A 107 -0.83 -13.40 -17.75
N SER A 108 -0.15 -13.53 -18.88
CA SER A 108 1.04 -12.74 -19.19
C SER A 108 0.99 -12.26 -20.62
N VAL A 109 1.30 -10.98 -20.83
CA VAL A 109 1.37 -10.37 -22.17
C VAL A 109 2.76 -9.77 -22.36
N SER A 110 3.40 -10.10 -23.48
CA SER A 110 4.64 -9.47 -23.92
C SER A 110 4.41 -8.73 -25.25
N ARG A 111 4.89 -7.50 -25.34
CA ARG A 111 4.79 -6.66 -26.56
C ARG A 111 6.11 -5.99 -26.86
N LEU A 112 6.39 -5.79 -28.15
CA LEU A 112 7.57 -5.07 -28.62
C LEU A 112 7.24 -3.62 -28.98
N TYR A 113 8.09 -2.71 -28.52
CA TYR A 113 8.01 -1.28 -28.75
C TYR A 113 9.30 -0.76 -29.35
N TYR A 114 9.17 0.15 -30.30
CA TYR A 114 10.28 0.78 -31.00
C TYR A 114 10.34 2.23 -30.55
N VAL A 115 11.46 2.63 -29.92
CA VAL A 115 11.58 3.96 -29.33
C VAL A 115 12.90 4.64 -29.64
N ASN A 116 12.87 5.95 -29.78
CA ASN A 116 14.07 6.74 -29.91
C ASN A 116 14.78 6.81 -28.53
N PRO A 117 16.05 6.39 -28.44
CA PRO A 117 16.77 6.31 -27.16
C PRO A 117 17.01 7.66 -26.49
N TYR A 118 16.90 8.78 -27.20
CA TYR A 118 17.21 10.11 -26.66
C TYR A 118 16.00 10.80 -26.04
N ASN A 119 14.81 10.56 -26.57
CA ASN A 119 13.60 11.28 -26.16
C ASN A 119 12.44 10.36 -25.73
N GLY A 120 12.59 9.03 -25.86
CA GLY A 120 11.57 8.06 -25.45
C GLY A 120 10.34 8.00 -26.36
N GLN A 121 10.35 8.70 -27.49
CA GLN A 121 9.24 8.75 -28.44
C GLN A 121 9.18 7.48 -29.29
N HIS A 122 7.97 7.03 -29.64
CA HIS A 122 7.78 5.92 -30.55
C HIS A 122 8.34 6.22 -31.95
N VAL A 123 8.94 5.19 -32.55
CA VAL A 123 9.43 5.18 -33.93
C VAL A 123 8.59 4.21 -34.74
N VAL A 124 8.05 4.66 -35.86
CA VAL A 124 7.28 3.81 -36.78
C VAL A 124 8.27 3.02 -37.64
N VAL A 125 8.30 1.70 -37.48
CA VAL A 125 9.23 0.81 -38.21
C VAL A 125 8.53 0.03 -39.33
N ASP A 126 7.24 -0.30 -39.16
CA ASP A 126 6.43 -0.96 -40.18
C ASP A 126 4.97 -0.44 -40.18
N LYS A 127 4.13 -0.95 -41.10
CA LYS A 127 2.71 -0.56 -41.20
C LYS A 127 1.84 -1.09 -40.04
N LEU A 128 2.28 -2.14 -39.34
CA LEU A 128 1.55 -2.83 -38.27
C LEU A 128 1.85 -2.23 -36.87
N ASN A 129 2.97 -1.53 -36.72
CA ASN A 129 3.49 -0.93 -35.48
C ASN A 129 3.30 0.60 -35.47
N LYS A 130 2.10 1.09 -35.80
CA LYS A 130 1.77 2.52 -35.77
C LYS A 130 1.43 2.99 -34.36
N ARG A 131 2.45 3.13 -33.52
CA ARG A 131 2.35 3.84 -32.23
C ARG A 131 2.87 5.27 -32.37
N TYR A 132 2.23 6.22 -31.71
CA TYR A 132 2.64 7.63 -31.71
C TYR A 132 2.75 8.16 -30.28
N GLY A 133 3.39 9.32 -30.12
CA GLY A 133 3.67 9.87 -28.79
C GLY A 133 4.82 9.13 -28.09
N TYR A 134 4.78 9.09 -26.76
CA TYR A 134 5.90 8.72 -25.91
C TYR A 134 5.66 7.40 -25.18
N LEU A 135 6.67 6.51 -25.17
CA LEU A 135 6.72 5.38 -24.22
C LEU A 135 7.27 5.84 -22.86
N PHE A 136 8.30 6.68 -22.90
CA PHE A 136 8.85 7.34 -21.73
C PHE A 136 8.64 8.83 -21.88
N SER A 137 8.12 9.46 -20.83
CA SER A 137 7.74 10.86 -20.85
C SER A 137 8.94 11.76 -21.17
N PRO A 138 8.71 12.91 -21.84
CA PRO A 138 9.79 13.79 -22.23
C PRO A 138 10.54 14.35 -21.02
N SER A 139 11.87 14.40 -21.12
CA SER A 139 12.72 15.12 -20.18
C SER A 139 12.50 16.63 -20.30
N TYR A 140 12.83 17.36 -19.23
CA TYR A 140 12.61 18.81 -19.13
C TYR A 140 11.17 19.23 -19.47
N SER A 141 10.22 18.54 -18.83
CA SER A 141 8.80 18.77 -19.03
C SER A 141 8.40 20.22 -18.72
N ASN A 142 7.76 20.87 -19.69
CA ASN A 142 7.28 22.25 -19.61
C ASN A 142 5.80 22.35 -19.22
N ARG A 143 5.21 21.29 -18.65
CA ARG A 143 3.78 21.18 -18.28
C ARG A 143 2.82 21.21 -19.48
N SER A 144 3.32 21.08 -20.71
CA SER A 144 2.46 20.93 -21.90
C SER A 144 1.78 19.56 -21.92
N SER A 145 0.68 19.48 -22.64
CA SER A 145 0.01 18.20 -22.89
C SER A 145 0.74 17.43 -23.99
N TYR A 146 0.82 16.11 -23.87
CA TYR A 146 1.44 15.24 -24.86
C TYR A 146 0.79 13.86 -24.86
N PHE A 147 0.93 13.14 -25.95
CA PHE A 147 0.46 11.76 -26.05
C PHE A 147 1.47 10.81 -25.40
N TYR A 148 1.00 10.06 -24.41
CA TYR A 148 1.69 8.93 -23.81
C TYR A 148 1.04 7.65 -24.31
N TRP A 149 1.84 6.66 -24.68
CA TRP A 149 1.30 5.37 -25.08
C TRP A 149 1.13 4.48 -23.84
N HIS A 150 -0.11 4.29 -23.42
CA HIS A 150 -0.37 3.50 -22.23
C HIS A 150 -0.30 2.01 -22.54
N ILE A 151 0.83 1.44 -22.14
CA ILE A 151 1.23 0.05 -22.33
C ILE A 151 0.25 -1.03 -21.85
N ASN A 152 -0.53 -0.78 -20.78
CA ASN A 152 -1.47 -1.77 -20.26
C ASN A 152 -2.58 -2.03 -21.29
N TYR A 153 -3.13 -0.94 -21.84
CA TYR A 153 -4.20 -0.97 -22.82
C TYR A 153 -3.70 -0.89 -24.28
N ASP A 154 -2.40 -0.79 -24.50
CA ASP A 154 -1.78 -0.58 -25.81
C ASP A 154 -2.48 0.54 -26.62
N ALA A 155 -2.74 1.68 -25.96
CA ALA A 155 -3.54 2.77 -26.52
C ALA A 155 -2.97 4.15 -26.16
N PRO A 156 -3.18 5.18 -27.01
CA PRO A 156 -2.69 6.53 -26.75
C PRO A 156 -3.55 7.26 -25.71
N ALA A 157 -2.90 7.83 -24.70
CA ALA A 157 -3.47 8.67 -23.67
C ALA A 157 -2.96 10.11 -23.82
N LEU A 158 -3.87 11.08 -24.01
CA LEU A 158 -3.50 12.50 -24.01
C LEU A 158 -3.35 12.99 -22.57
N LEU A 159 -2.12 13.03 -22.08
CA LEU A 159 -1.80 13.49 -20.73
C LEU A 159 -1.92 15.00 -20.63
N LYS A 160 -2.70 15.47 -19.66
CA LYS A 160 -2.87 16.88 -19.31
C LYS A 160 -2.30 17.15 -17.93
N TYR A 161 -1.46 18.17 -17.80
CA TYR A 161 -0.91 18.57 -16.51
C TYR A 161 -2.03 19.03 -15.58
N ILE A 162 -1.98 18.58 -14.32
CA ILE A 162 -2.93 18.95 -13.28
C ILE A 162 -2.26 19.84 -12.24
N LYS A 163 -1.19 19.35 -11.60
CA LYS A 163 -0.53 20.05 -10.49
C LYS A 163 0.88 19.54 -10.25
N THR A 164 1.60 20.28 -9.42
CA THR A 164 2.90 19.87 -8.87
C THR A 164 2.72 19.44 -7.42
N GLU A 165 3.36 18.35 -7.03
CA GLU A 165 3.35 17.86 -5.66
C GLU A 165 4.70 17.21 -5.30
N LYS A 166 4.84 16.80 -4.03
CA LYS A 166 6.02 16.11 -3.54
C LYS A 166 5.68 14.68 -3.15
N ILE A 167 6.42 13.72 -3.68
CA ILE A 167 6.38 12.31 -3.28
C ILE A 167 7.73 11.97 -2.69
N ASN A 168 7.76 11.60 -1.40
CA ASN A 168 8.99 11.29 -0.65
C ASN A 168 10.09 12.36 -0.81
N GLY A 169 9.68 13.64 -0.80
CA GLY A 169 10.58 14.79 -0.97
C GLY A 169 10.92 15.16 -2.43
N LEU A 170 10.68 14.27 -3.39
CA LEU A 170 10.90 14.52 -4.81
C LEU A 170 9.74 15.31 -5.42
N THR A 171 10.06 16.39 -6.14
CA THR A 171 9.05 17.19 -6.86
C THR A 171 8.64 16.47 -8.14
N VAL A 172 7.33 16.25 -8.31
CA VAL A 172 6.74 15.56 -9.45
C VAL A 172 5.57 16.36 -10.03
N TYR A 173 5.30 16.15 -11.32
CA TYR A 173 4.14 16.70 -12.02
C TYR A 173 3.09 15.61 -12.17
N LYS A 174 1.89 15.86 -11.65
CA LYS A 174 0.74 15.00 -11.85
C LYS A 174 0.10 15.32 -13.19
N TYR A 175 -0.02 14.31 -14.04
CA TYR A 175 -0.75 14.32 -15.30
C TYR A 175 -1.96 13.42 -15.22
N HIS A 176 -3.00 13.76 -15.98
CA HIS A 176 -4.25 13.03 -16.03
C HIS A 176 -4.68 12.79 -17.48
N ALA A 177 -5.29 11.64 -17.74
CA ALA A 177 -5.98 11.36 -18.99
C ALA A 177 -7.26 10.57 -18.74
N TYR A 178 -8.29 10.88 -19.51
CA TYR A 178 -9.51 10.09 -19.62
C TYR A 178 -9.71 9.71 -21.08
N TYR A 179 -9.81 8.42 -21.38
CA TYR A 179 -9.91 7.91 -22.74
C TYR A 179 -10.49 6.49 -22.77
N GLU A 180 -10.88 6.06 -23.96
CA GLU A 180 -11.37 4.71 -24.21
C GLU A 180 -10.32 3.89 -24.97
N ALA A 181 -10.27 2.59 -24.71
CA ALA A 181 -9.46 1.66 -25.47
C ALA A 181 -10.25 0.38 -25.79
N ASP A 182 -10.06 -0.16 -26.98
CA ASP A 182 -10.57 -1.48 -27.35
C ASP A 182 -9.52 -2.52 -26.94
N GLN A 183 -9.94 -3.47 -26.09
CA GLN A 183 -9.09 -4.54 -25.56
C GLN A 183 -9.48 -5.91 -26.12
N THR A 184 -10.31 -5.97 -27.16
CA THR A 184 -10.84 -7.22 -27.70
C THR A 184 -9.74 -8.18 -28.14
N GLU A 185 -8.71 -7.69 -28.84
CA GLU A 185 -7.58 -8.54 -29.26
C GLU A 185 -6.72 -8.96 -28.07
N ASN A 186 -6.51 -8.05 -27.11
CA ASN A 186 -5.67 -8.28 -25.95
C ASN A 186 -6.27 -9.27 -24.95
N LEU A 187 -7.60 -9.33 -24.85
CA LEU A 187 -8.31 -10.10 -23.82
C LEU A 187 -9.20 -11.20 -24.41
N GLY A 188 -9.28 -11.30 -25.74
CA GLY A 188 -10.14 -12.27 -26.44
C GLY A 188 -9.75 -13.74 -26.24
N HIS A 189 -8.59 -14.01 -25.63
CA HIS A 189 -8.16 -15.36 -25.24
C HIS A 189 -8.61 -15.77 -23.83
N LEU A 190 -9.15 -14.84 -23.04
CA LEU A 190 -9.60 -15.15 -21.68
C LEU A 190 -10.92 -15.94 -21.72
N PRO A 191 -11.10 -16.95 -20.84
CA PRO A 191 -12.25 -17.86 -20.88
C PRO A 191 -13.63 -17.19 -20.70
N GLY A 192 -13.66 -15.91 -20.34
CA GLY A 192 -14.87 -15.10 -20.21
C GLY A 192 -15.19 -14.17 -21.39
N VAL A 193 -14.41 -14.10 -22.47
CA VAL A 193 -14.66 -13.19 -23.60
C VAL A 193 -15.13 -13.98 -24.84
N PRO A 194 -16.45 -14.13 -25.09
CA PRO A 194 -16.95 -14.89 -26.24
C PRO A 194 -16.54 -14.28 -27.58
N GLU A 195 -16.36 -15.09 -28.64
CA GLU A 195 -15.94 -14.63 -29.98
C GLU A 195 -16.81 -13.49 -30.56
N LYS A 196 -18.10 -13.46 -30.20
CA LYS A 196 -19.10 -12.49 -30.67
C LYS A 196 -19.07 -11.17 -29.89
N ARG A 197 -18.43 -11.12 -28.73
CA ARG A 197 -18.37 -9.95 -27.85
C ARG A 197 -16.96 -9.35 -27.88
N GLY A 198 -16.89 -8.03 -27.94
CA GLY A 198 -15.66 -7.28 -27.74
C GLY A 198 -15.58 -6.73 -26.33
N VAL A 199 -14.40 -6.27 -25.93
CA VAL A 199 -14.17 -5.59 -24.65
C VAL A 199 -13.67 -4.18 -24.92
N ARG A 200 -14.36 -3.20 -24.34
CA ARG A 200 -13.88 -1.81 -24.28
C ARG A 200 -13.69 -1.37 -22.85
N THR A 201 -12.72 -0.47 -22.65
CA THR A 201 -12.34 0.03 -21.35
C THR A 201 -12.41 1.55 -21.32
N ASN A 202 -13.12 2.10 -20.34
CA ASN A 202 -13.13 3.51 -20.02
C ASN A 202 -12.10 3.74 -18.91
N ILE A 203 -11.00 4.41 -19.27
CA ILE A 203 -9.80 4.48 -18.45
C ILE A 203 -9.67 5.88 -17.88
N ASN A 204 -9.54 5.96 -16.57
CA ASN A 204 -9.17 7.16 -15.85
C ASN A 204 -7.75 6.99 -15.32
N LEU A 205 -6.79 7.67 -15.93
CA LEU A 205 -5.36 7.49 -15.72
C LEU A 205 -4.74 8.72 -15.05
N ASP A 206 -3.97 8.48 -13.98
CA ASP A 206 -3.12 9.47 -13.33
C ASP A 206 -1.66 9.00 -13.34
N LEU A 207 -0.75 9.87 -13.80
CA LEU A 207 0.69 9.63 -13.82
C LEU A 207 1.42 10.73 -13.06
N TRP A 208 2.44 10.37 -12.29
CA TRP A 208 3.32 11.34 -11.62
C TRP A 208 4.72 11.22 -12.16
N ILE A 209 5.19 12.30 -12.76
CA ILE A 209 6.41 12.29 -13.56
C ILE A 209 7.40 13.30 -12.99
N GLU A 210 8.64 12.88 -12.80
CA GLU A 210 9.71 13.80 -12.41
C GLU A 210 10.07 14.70 -13.61
N PRO A 211 10.00 16.02 -13.47
CA PRO A 211 10.02 16.93 -14.62
C PRO A 211 11.35 17.02 -15.37
N ILE A 212 12.49 16.76 -14.74
CA ILE A 212 13.81 16.91 -15.39
C ILE A 212 14.16 15.67 -16.21
N SER A 213 14.07 14.50 -15.59
CA SER A 213 14.39 13.20 -16.20
C SER A 213 13.26 12.66 -17.07
N GLY A 214 12.01 13.05 -16.81
CA GLY A 214 10.82 12.44 -17.43
C GLY A 214 10.46 11.08 -16.82
N TRP A 215 11.08 10.69 -15.70
CA TRP A 215 10.86 9.38 -15.08
C TRP A 215 9.46 9.27 -14.46
N LEU A 216 8.78 8.14 -14.68
CA LEU A 216 7.49 7.83 -14.07
C LEU A 216 7.70 7.37 -12.62
N VAL A 217 7.21 8.18 -11.67
CA VAL A 217 7.37 7.97 -10.23
C VAL A 217 6.21 7.16 -9.64
N LYS A 218 4.99 7.57 -9.97
CA LYS A 218 3.75 6.94 -9.49
C LYS A 218 2.80 6.76 -10.67
N TYR A 219 2.01 5.70 -10.62
CA TYR A 219 1.04 5.29 -11.62
C TYR A 219 -0.25 4.87 -10.89
N GLU A 220 -1.39 5.38 -11.34
CA GLU A 220 -2.72 4.92 -10.91
C GLU A 220 -3.69 4.93 -12.09
N ASP A 221 -4.49 3.88 -12.26
CA ASP A 221 -5.67 3.89 -13.11
C ASP A 221 -6.92 3.41 -12.36
N ASN A 222 -8.08 3.89 -12.82
CA ASN A 222 -9.38 3.35 -12.46
C ASN A 222 -10.14 3.10 -13.75
N THR A 223 -10.51 1.86 -13.99
CA THR A 223 -11.03 1.43 -15.29
C THR A 223 -12.33 0.67 -15.13
N LEU A 224 -13.30 1.03 -15.97
CA LEU A 224 -14.51 0.26 -16.18
C LEU A 224 -14.43 -0.41 -17.55
N ALA A 225 -14.39 -1.74 -17.54
CA ALA A 225 -14.46 -2.56 -18.74
C ALA A 225 -15.89 -3.06 -18.97
N TYR A 226 -16.31 -3.10 -20.22
CA TYR A 226 -17.61 -3.58 -20.62
C TYR A 226 -17.56 -4.40 -21.90
N TYR A 227 -18.50 -5.33 -22.00
CA TYR A 227 -18.76 -6.02 -23.24
C TYR A 227 -19.53 -5.14 -24.21
N TYR A 228 -19.15 -5.23 -25.47
CA TYR A 228 -19.91 -4.65 -26.58
C TYR A 228 -20.11 -5.69 -27.68
N ASP A 229 -21.15 -5.51 -28.49
CA ASP A 229 -21.42 -6.36 -29.64
C ASP A 229 -20.53 -5.97 -30.82
N LYS A 230 -19.73 -6.89 -31.34
CA LYS A 230 -18.72 -6.59 -32.37
C LYS A 230 -19.32 -6.17 -33.72
N VAL A 231 -20.60 -6.49 -33.98
CA VAL A 231 -21.27 -6.19 -35.24
C VAL A 231 -21.96 -4.83 -35.19
N THR A 232 -22.71 -4.60 -34.12
CA THR A 232 -23.53 -3.39 -33.95
C THR A 232 -22.81 -2.27 -33.22
N GLY A 233 -21.71 -2.59 -32.50
CA GLY A 233 -20.98 -1.65 -31.66
C GLY A 233 -21.70 -1.28 -30.35
N GLN A 234 -22.87 -1.87 -30.07
CA GLN A 234 -23.67 -1.52 -28.91
C GLN A 234 -23.12 -2.12 -27.62
N PHE A 235 -23.24 -1.37 -26.53
CA PHE A 235 -22.95 -1.83 -25.18
C PHE A 235 -23.87 -2.99 -24.79
N ILE A 236 -23.29 -4.06 -24.21
CA ILE A 236 -24.03 -5.23 -23.74
C ILE A 236 -24.18 -5.16 -22.22
N ALA A 237 -23.07 -5.22 -21.49
CA ALA A 237 -23.03 -5.27 -20.03
C ALA A 237 -21.64 -4.89 -19.51
N PRO A 238 -21.53 -4.42 -18.25
CA PRO A 238 -20.24 -4.32 -17.57
C PRO A 238 -19.55 -5.69 -17.53
N TRP A 239 -18.23 -5.70 -17.59
CA TRP A 239 -17.44 -6.92 -17.49
C TRP A 239 -16.59 -6.93 -16.21
N ASN A 240 -15.77 -5.90 -16.03
CA ASN A 240 -14.88 -5.79 -14.87
C ASN A 240 -14.75 -4.32 -14.51
N LYS A 241 -14.71 -4.01 -13.21
CA LYS A 241 -14.27 -2.72 -12.71
C LYS A 241 -13.00 -2.94 -11.93
N PHE A 242 -11.91 -2.32 -12.37
CA PHE A 242 -10.62 -2.55 -11.73
C PHE A 242 -9.82 -1.26 -11.55
N SER A 243 -8.87 -1.31 -10.62
CA SER A 243 -7.92 -0.23 -10.39
C SER A 243 -6.52 -0.79 -10.26
N ASN A 244 -5.55 -0.17 -10.93
CA ASN A 244 -4.14 -0.54 -10.87
C ASN A 244 -3.33 0.59 -10.28
N ARG A 245 -2.35 0.29 -9.43
CA ARG A 245 -1.42 1.30 -8.89
C ARG A 245 -0.04 0.72 -8.62
N TYR A 246 0.99 1.55 -8.68
CA TYR A 246 2.29 1.15 -8.14
C TYR A 246 2.23 0.89 -6.63
N THR A 247 2.87 -0.19 -6.18
CA THR A 247 3.07 -0.45 -4.75
C THR A 247 3.98 0.62 -4.13
N GLN A 248 3.96 0.78 -2.81
CA GLN A 248 4.84 1.73 -2.12
C GLN A 248 6.31 1.42 -2.34
N THR A 249 6.66 0.13 -2.43
CA THR A 249 8.03 -0.29 -2.76
C THR A 249 8.43 0.21 -4.15
N SER A 250 7.55 0.05 -5.15
CA SER A 250 7.78 0.57 -6.51
C SER A 250 7.89 2.10 -6.52
N ILE A 251 7.01 2.81 -5.80
CA ILE A 251 7.07 4.28 -5.70
C ILE A 251 8.40 4.72 -5.06
N PHE A 252 8.81 4.10 -3.96
CA PHE A 252 10.08 4.41 -3.29
C PHE A 252 11.29 4.19 -4.21
N ASN A 253 11.34 3.03 -4.88
CA ASN A 253 12.39 2.73 -5.84
C ASN A 253 12.39 3.74 -6.99
N ASN A 254 11.22 4.08 -7.53
CA ASN A 254 11.10 5.06 -8.61
C ASN A 254 11.52 6.46 -8.17
N VAL A 255 11.22 6.88 -6.94
CA VAL A 255 11.72 8.16 -6.39
C VAL A 255 13.24 8.16 -6.34
N TYR A 256 13.85 7.06 -5.89
CA TYR A 256 15.31 6.92 -5.86
C TYR A 256 15.92 7.02 -7.28
N TYR A 257 15.41 6.23 -8.23
CA TYR A 257 15.88 6.26 -9.61
C TYR A 257 15.65 7.62 -10.29
N ALA A 258 14.49 8.23 -10.11
CA ALA A 258 14.19 9.55 -10.65
C ALA A 258 15.13 10.63 -10.08
N THR A 259 15.43 10.57 -8.78
CA THR A 259 16.37 11.49 -8.13
C THR A 259 17.77 11.35 -8.72
N PHE A 260 18.25 10.11 -8.89
CA PHE A 260 19.53 9.84 -9.55
C PHE A 260 19.56 10.37 -10.99
N LEU A 261 18.55 10.07 -11.80
CA LEU A 261 18.48 10.53 -13.19
C LEU A 261 18.39 12.05 -13.30
N LYS A 262 17.60 12.70 -12.43
CA LYS A 262 17.51 14.15 -12.33
C LYS A 262 18.89 14.78 -12.13
N TRP A 263 19.62 14.33 -11.11
CA TRP A 263 20.94 14.87 -10.82
C TRP A 263 21.94 14.57 -11.92
N LYS A 264 21.92 13.36 -12.48
CA LYS A 264 22.73 13.01 -13.65
C LYS A 264 22.49 13.99 -14.81
N PHE A 265 21.23 14.32 -15.12
CA PHE A 265 20.88 15.23 -16.22
C PHE A 265 21.33 16.66 -15.91
N LEU A 266 21.08 17.16 -14.71
CA LEU A 266 21.56 18.47 -14.27
C LEU A 266 23.08 18.57 -14.30
N THR A 267 23.78 17.51 -13.90
CA THR A 267 25.25 17.47 -13.94
C THR A 267 25.77 17.59 -15.35
N ILE A 268 25.21 16.81 -16.28
CA ILE A 268 25.62 16.81 -17.68
C ILE A 268 25.33 18.15 -18.36
N ASP A 269 24.14 18.72 -18.12
CA ASP A 269 23.66 19.88 -18.86
C ASP A 269 24.11 21.22 -18.27
N TYR A 270 24.37 21.28 -16.96
CA TYR A 270 24.70 22.55 -16.29
C TYR A 270 26.02 22.50 -15.52
N ILE A 271 26.26 21.46 -14.71
CA ILE A 271 27.43 21.44 -13.82
C ILE A 271 28.72 21.26 -14.62
N VAL A 272 28.79 20.31 -15.55
CA VAL A 272 29.99 20.09 -16.36
C VAL A 272 30.33 21.34 -17.20
N PRO A 273 29.40 21.95 -17.97
CA PRO A 273 29.67 23.20 -18.64
C PRO A 273 30.13 24.32 -17.69
N ALA A 274 29.51 24.47 -16.51
CA ALA A 274 29.92 25.47 -15.54
C ALA A 274 31.35 25.24 -15.02
N LEU A 275 31.72 23.98 -14.73
CA LEU A 275 33.08 23.62 -14.31
C LEU A 275 34.10 23.85 -15.44
N LEU A 276 33.75 23.58 -16.70
CA LEU A 276 34.60 23.90 -17.85
C LEU A 276 34.81 25.41 -17.96
N ILE A 277 33.77 26.23 -17.78
CA ILE A 277 33.85 27.70 -17.78
C ILE A 277 34.74 28.19 -16.63
N LEU A 278 34.58 27.65 -15.42
CA LEU A 278 35.43 28.00 -14.28
C LEU A 278 36.90 27.60 -14.54
N GLY A 279 37.13 26.44 -15.15
CA GLY A 279 38.45 26.00 -15.58
C GLY A 279 39.08 26.95 -16.60
N ILE A 280 38.30 27.41 -17.60
CA ILE A 280 38.73 28.41 -18.57
C ILE A 280 39.11 29.72 -17.87
N ILE A 281 38.27 30.23 -16.98
CA ILE A 281 38.53 31.47 -16.22
C ILE A 281 39.85 31.34 -15.43
N ASN A 282 40.06 30.19 -14.76
CA ASN A 282 41.27 29.93 -14.00
C ASN A 282 42.52 29.84 -14.89
N LEU A 283 42.44 29.16 -16.04
CA LEU A 283 43.57 29.06 -16.96
C LEU A 283 43.90 30.42 -17.61
N PHE A 284 42.89 31.22 -17.96
CA PHE A 284 43.09 32.61 -18.40
C PHE A 284 43.79 33.43 -17.31
N TRP A 285 43.38 33.25 -16.06
CA TRP A 285 43.97 33.92 -14.90
C TRP A 285 45.44 33.51 -14.65
N LEU A 286 45.77 32.22 -14.71
CA LEU A 286 47.15 31.73 -14.60
C LEU A 286 48.03 32.23 -15.75
N GLY A 287 47.49 32.27 -16.98
CA GLY A 287 48.15 32.87 -18.12
C GLY A 287 48.39 34.38 -17.96
N TYR A 288 47.49 35.09 -17.28
CA TYR A 288 47.64 36.49 -16.92
C TYR A 288 48.79 36.72 -15.92
N GLN A 289 48.85 35.90 -14.85
CA GLN A 289 49.88 36.00 -13.81
C GLN A 289 51.31 35.79 -14.32
N GLN A 290 51.50 34.98 -15.36
CA GLN A 290 52.81 34.77 -15.98
C GLN A 290 53.29 35.95 -16.88
N GLY A 291 52.60 37.10 -16.82
CA GLY A 291 53.21 38.39 -17.19
C GLY A 291 53.10 38.81 -18.65
N LYS A 292 52.03 38.43 -19.37
CA LYS A 292 51.86 38.84 -20.79
C LYS A 292 50.60 39.61 -21.16
N TRP A 293 49.77 40.02 -20.21
CA TRP A 293 48.61 40.88 -20.49
C TRP A 293 48.93 42.34 -20.17
N LYS A 294 49.59 43.04 -21.10
CA LYS A 294 50.03 44.45 -20.95
C LYS A 294 48.88 45.50 -20.92
N PHE A 295 47.63 45.10 -20.67
CA PHE A 295 46.45 45.94 -20.91
C PHE A 295 45.56 46.24 -19.68
N ILE A 296 45.91 45.84 -18.45
CA ILE A 296 45.05 46.03 -17.25
C ILE A 296 45.76 46.87 -16.17
N ARG A 297 45.02 47.80 -15.53
CA ARG A 297 45.57 48.79 -14.57
C ARG A 297 46.08 48.15 -13.25
N PRO A 298 47.21 48.62 -12.69
CA PRO A 298 47.85 48.05 -11.49
C PRO A 298 47.01 48.00 -10.21
N SER A 299 46.04 48.90 -10.05
CA SER A 299 45.20 48.99 -8.84
C SER A 299 44.21 47.83 -8.69
N ILE A 300 43.84 47.16 -9.80
CA ILE A 300 42.98 45.98 -9.81
C ILE A 300 43.78 44.73 -9.41
N VAL A 301 45.09 44.72 -9.68
CA VAL A 301 46.01 43.60 -9.40
C VAL A 301 46.14 43.35 -7.89
N LEU A 302 46.28 44.41 -7.09
CA LEU A 302 46.41 44.29 -5.63
C LEU A 302 45.12 43.82 -4.94
N PHE A 303 43.95 44.16 -5.48
CA PHE A 303 42.66 43.71 -4.94
C PHE A 303 42.47 42.20 -5.16
N ILE A 304 42.94 41.66 -6.29
CA ILE A 304 42.75 40.25 -6.64
C ILE A 304 43.83 39.35 -6.03
N GLN A 305 45.06 39.85 -5.79
CA GLN A 305 46.09 39.10 -5.05
C GLN A 305 45.65 38.68 -3.64
N LYS A 306 44.71 39.41 -3.03
CA LYS A 306 44.15 39.08 -1.73
C LYS A 306 43.13 37.92 -1.78
N ILE A 307 42.54 37.64 -2.95
CA ILE A 307 41.62 36.52 -3.22
C ILE A 307 42.40 35.24 -3.60
N GLU A 308 43.67 35.40 -4.00
CA GLU A 308 44.58 34.40 -4.54
C GLU A 308 45.03 33.32 -3.53
N GLN A 309 45.22 33.67 -2.25
CA GLN A 309 45.68 32.72 -1.22
C GLN A 309 44.60 31.73 -0.74
N THR A 310 43.34 31.92 -1.13
CA THR A 310 42.22 31.10 -0.65
C THR A 310 41.60 30.19 -1.71
N THR A 311 41.74 30.49 -3.01
CA THR A 311 40.85 29.94 -4.06
C THR A 311 41.39 28.74 -4.85
N ALA A 312 42.70 28.67 -5.12
CA ALA A 312 43.30 27.57 -5.90
C ALA A 312 43.30 26.20 -5.18
N PRO A 313 43.73 26.08 -3.90
CA PRO A 313 43.56 24.83 -3.15
C PRO A 313 42.08 24.51 -2.91
N MET A 314 41.22 25.53 -2.81
CA MET A 314 39.78 25.35 -2.69
C MET A 314 39.18 24.58 -3.88
N PHE A 315 39.64 24.81 -5.11
CA PHE A 315 39.07 24.15 -6.29
C PHE A 315 39.32 22.64 -6.32
N ILE A 316 40.54 22.21 -5.99
CA ILE A 316 40.90 20.77 -5.92
C ILE A 316 40.19 20.12 -4.73
N ILE A 317 40.10 20.83 -3.60
CA ILE A 317 39.37 20.37 -2.41
C ILE A 317 37.87 20.25 -2.72
N ILE A 318 37.26 21.20 -3.42
CA ILE A 318 35.85 21.14 -3.84
C ILE A 318 35.63 19.97 -4.81
N LEU A 319 36.52 19.75 -5.77
CA LEU A 319 36.40 18.62 -6.71
C LEU A 319 36.52 17.26 -5.98
N LEU A 320 37.47 17.13 -5.06
CA LEU A 320 37.64 15.94 -4.23
C LEU A 320 36.48 15.74 -3.24
N LEU A 321 35.94 16.82 -2.67
CA LEU A 321 34.76 16.79 -1.80
C LEU A 321 33.50 16.39 -2.59
N LEU A 322 33.37 16.83 -3.85
CA LEU A 322 32.26 16.44 -4.73
C LEU A 322 32.35 14.96 -5.10
N ILE A 323 33.53 14.48 -5.50
CA ILE A 323 33.77 13.05 -5.78
C ILE A 323 33.56 12.20 -4.52
N ALA A 324 34.05 12.66 -3.38
CA ALA A 324 33.83 12.00 -2.09
C ALA A 324 32.35 12.03 -1.68
N SER A 325 31.61 13.10 -1.99
CA SER A 325 30.17 13.18 -1.72
C SER A 325 29.36 12.23 -2.60
N GLU A 326 29.71 12.10 -3.89
CA GLU A 326 29.12 11.13 -4.82
C GLU A 326 29.44 9.69 -4.37
N PHE A 327 30.68 9.45 -3.91
CA PHE A 327 31.10 8.16 -3.39
C PHE A 327 30.43 7.79 -2.05
N PHE A 328 30.30 8.75 -1.12
CA PHE A 328 29.56 8.56 0.13
C PHE A 328 28.05 8.44 -0.09
N TYR A 329 27.48 9.13 -1.08
CA TYR A 329 26.09 8.98 -1.49
C TYR A 329 25.84 7.58 -2.07
N TYR A 330 26.74 7.10 -2.92
CA TYR A 330 26.72 5.73 -3.45
C TYR A 330 26.79 4.68 -2.32
N LEU A 331 27.70 4.84 -1.36
CA LEU A 331 27.84 3.94 -0.21
C LEU A 331 26.66 4.00 0.78
N SER A 332 26.05 5.17 0.98
CA SER A 332 24.95 5.36 1.93
C SER A 332 23.60 4.85 1.40
N PHE A 333 23.45 4.70 0.08
CA PHE A 333 22.18 4.31 -0.56
C PHE A 333 22.17 2.90 -1.18
N HIS A 334 23.31 2.24 -1.36
CA HIS A 334 23.38 0.83 -1.79
C HIS A 334 23.48 -0.17 -0.61
N GLY A 335 23.41 0.32 0.62
CA GLY A 335 23.13 -0.54 1.78
C GLY A 335 21.63 -0.73 1.92
N ASP A 336 21.09 -1.85 1.44
CA ASP A 336 19.71 -2.30 1.68
C ASP A 336 19.46 -2.53 3.19
N LYS A 337 19.30 -1.46 3.96
CA LYS A 337 18.60 -1.51 5.25
C LYS A 337 17.25 -0.83 5.06
N LYS A 338 16.29 -1.59 4.54
CA LYS A 338 14.87 -1.26 4.65
C LYS A 338 14.59 -0.98 6.13
N ILE A 339 14.24 0.26 6.45
CA ILE A 339 13.80 0.62 7.80
C ILE A 339 12.56 -0.24 8.08
N PRO A 340 12.53 -1.03 9.16
CA PRO A 340 11.40 -1.92 9.42
C PRO A 340 10.16 -1.09 9.74
N PHE A 341 9.01 -1.52 9.22
CA PHE A 341 7.72 -0.90 9.51
C PHE A 341 7.39 -1.03 11.00
N LYS A 342 6.87 0.02 11.62
CA LYS A 342 6.45 0.04 13.03
C LYS A 342 4.95 -0.12 13.12
N ILE A 343 4.51 -1.19 13.79
CA ILE A 343 3.10 -1.48 14.04
C ILE A 343 2.82 -1.38 15.53
N GLY A 344 1.86 -0.53 15.91
CA GLY A 344 1.39 -0.40 17.28
C GLY A 344 0.18 -1.28 17.52
N ILE A 345 0.27 -2.20 18.47
CA ILE A 345 -0.82 -3.11 18.86
C ILE A 345 -1.41 -2.60 20.17
N SER A 346 -2.66 -2.15 20.12
CA SER A 346 -3.44 -1.69 21.26
C SER A 346 -4.51 -2.73 21.59
N GLN A 347 -4.33 -3.41 22.72
CA GLN A 347 -5.25 -4.45 23.22
C GLN A 347 -6.13 -3.84 24.30
N TRP A 348 -7.43 -3.65 24.05
CA TRP A 348 -8.31 -2.93 25.00
C TRP A 348 -8.23 -3.46 26.44
N ASN A 349 -8.13 -4.77 26.61
CA ASN A 349 -7.88 -5.44 27.88
C ASN A 349 -7.07 -6.73 27.66
N ASN A 350 -6.71 -7.44 28.74
CA ASN A 350 -6.05 -8.74 28.63
C ASN A 350 -7.09 -9.85 28.42
N ASN A 351 -6.98 -10.58 27.31
CA ASN A 351 -7.80 -11.76 27.02
C ASN A 351 -6.99 -12.77 26.16
N ILE A 352 -7.11 -14.07 26.43
CA ILE A 352 -6.43 -15.13 25.68
C ILE A 352 -6.78 -15.11 24.18
N THR A 353 -8.01 -14.75 23.84
CA THR A 353 -8.47 -14.64 22.45
C THR A 353 -7.76 -13.52 21.69
N TYR A 354 -7.36 -12.44 22.34
CA TYR A 354 -6.57 -11.38 21.70
C TYR A 354 -5.15 -11.86 21.38
N LEU A 355 -4.56 -12.70 22.23
CA LEU A 355 -3.27 -13.31 21.95
C LEU A 355 -3.33 -14.25 20.73
N GLU A 356 -4.42 -15.03 20.60
CA GLU A 356 -4.68 -15.84 19.40
C GLU A 356 -4.85 -14.97 18.15
N ALA A 357 -5.60 -13.87 18.24
CA ALA A 357 -5.77 -12.93 17.14
C ALA A 357 -4.46 -12.20 16.78
N ILE A 358 -3.60 -11.90 17.73
CA ILE A 358 -2.27 -11.34 17.45
C ILE A 358 -1.40 -12.37 16.71
N LYS A 359 -1.45 -13.64 17.10
CA LYS A 359 -0.76 -14.72 16.36
C LYS A 359 -1.29 -14.83 14.93
N GLY A 360 -2.60 -14.79 14.74
CA GLY A 360 -3.25 -14.73 13.44
C GLY A 360 -2.80 -13.52 12.63
N PHE A 361 -2.80 -12.34 13.24
CA PHE A 361 -2.38 -11.08 12.62
C PHE A 361 -0.95 -11.15 12.09
N LYS A 362 -0.02 -11.66 12.90
CA LYS A 362 1.36 -11.90 12.48
C LYS A 362 1.44 -12.91 11.33
N ALA A 363 0.62 -13.97 11.36
CA ALA A 363 0.58 -14.95 10.28
C ALA A 363 0.07 -14.34 8.96
N GLY A 364 -1.01 -13.56 8.99
CA GLY A 364 -1.54 -12.87 7.81
C GLY A 364 -0.56 -11.86 7.20
N LEU A 365 0.22 -11.17 8.05
CA LEU A 365 1.34 -10.34 7.62
C LEU A 365 2.46 -11.18 6.96
N ALA A 366 2.85 -12.28 7.61
CA ALA A 366 3.94 -13.14 7.15
C ALA A 366 3.63 -13.82 5.82
N GLU A 367 2.37 -14.21 5.57
CA GLU A 367 1.89 -14.72 4.28
C GLU A 367 2.15 -13.75 3.12
N ASN A 368 2.23 -12.45 3.42
CA ASN A 368 2.45 -11.38 2.46
C ASN A 368 3.88 -10.81 2.52
N GLY A 369 4.83 -11.55 3.11
CA GLY A 369 6.24 -11.19 3.15
C GLY A 369 6.65 -10.24 4.29
N PHE A 370 5.74 -9.91 5.21
CA PHE A 370 6.02 -9.07 6.38
C PHE A 370 6.30 -9.91 7.63
N LYS A 371 7.58 -10.01 8.00
CA LYS A 371 8.06 -10.87 9.08
C LYS A 371 8.63 -10.04 10.22
N GLU A 372 8.24 -10.44 11.43
CA GLU A 372 8.73 -9.87 12.68
C GLU A 372 10.26 -9.89 12.74
N ASN A 373 10.86 -8.79 13.19
CA ASN A 373 12.30 -8.60 13.34
C ASN A 373 13.12 -8.69 12.04
N GLN A 374 12.47 -8.75 10.88
CA GLN A 374 13.11 -8.67 9.57
C GLN A 374 12.77 -7.35 8.89
N ASN A 375 11.49 -7.10 8.67
CA ASN A 375 10.97 -5.88 8.03
C ASN A 375 9.78 -5.28 8.78
N VAL A 376 9.35 -5.85 9.91
CA VAL A 376 8.32 -5.30 10.80
C VAL A 376 8.76 -5.38 12.27
N LEU A 377 8.46 -4.32 13.02
CA LEU A 377 8.58 -4.25 14.48
C LEU A 377 7.19 -4.02 15.10
N PHE A 378 6.86 -4.80 16.13
CA PHE A 378 5.60 -4.68 16.87
C PHE A 378 5.83 -4.05 18.24
N TYR A 379 4.94 -3.14 18.61
CA TYR A 379 4.92 -2.50 19.93
C TYR A 379 3.57 -2.79 20.58
N TYR A 380 3.56 -3.32 21.79
CA TYR A 380 2.33 -3.76 22.46
C TYR A 380 1.98 -2.83 23.61
N GLU A 381 0.74 -2.40 23.65
CA GLU A 381 0.19 -1.56 24.70
C GLU A 381 -1.20 -2.06 25.12
N ASN A 382 -1.54 -1.85 26.39
CA ASN A 382 -2.82 -2.23 26.96
C ASN A 382 -3.31 -1.12 27.91
N PRO A 383 -4.42 -0.42 27.60
CA PRO A 383 -4.96 0.62 28.46
C PRO A 383 -5.63 0.05 29.72
N ASN A 384 -5.89 -1.26 29.81
CA ASN A 384 -6.64 -1.93 30.86
C ASN A 384 -8.09 -1.42 30.96
N ALA A 385 -8.76 -1.34 29.81
CA ALA A 385 -10.12 -0.83 29.64
C ALA A 385 -10.31 0.62 30.15
N ASP A 386 -9.25 1.42 30.12
CA ASP A 386 -9.25 2.82 30.55
C ASP A 386 -9.24 3.77 29.34
N PHE A 387 -10.20 4.69 29.31
CA PHE A 387 -10.41 5.61 28.20
C PHE A 387 -9.22 6.58 28.00
N GLU A 388 -8.72 7.18 29.08
CA GLU A 388 -7.64 8.18 29.02
C GLU A 388 -6.30 7.53 28.67
N LYS A 389 -6.01 6.34 29.21
CA LYS A 389 -4.81 5.57 28.82
C LYS A 389 -4.86 5.19 27.35
N GLN A 390 -6.02 4.84 26.82
CA GLN A 390 -6.16 4.53 25.40
C GLN A 390 -5.87 5.75 24.52
N ILE A 391 -6.36 6.94 24.88
CA ILE A 391 -6.00 8.18 24.18
C ILE A 391 -4.48 8.37 24.16
N ASN A 392 -3.84 8.27 25.31
CA ASN A 392 -2.39 8.46 25.45
C ASN A 392 -1.57 7.45 24.63
N ILE A 393 -1.98 6.17 24.63
CA ILE A 393 -1.35 5.11 23.83
C ILE A 393 -1.42 5.45 22.33
N ILE A 394 -2.62 5.78 21.83
CA ILE A 394 -2.80 6.07 20.40
C ILE A 394 -2.06 7.36 19.99
N GLN A 395 -2.09 8.41 20.82
CA GLN A 395 -1.32 9.63 20.59
C GLN A 395 0.19 9.35 20.54
N SER A 396 0.69 8.47 21.42
CA SER A 396 2.09 8.04 21.41
C SER A 396 2.47 7.38 20.08
N PHE A 397 1.65 6.45 19.57
CA PHE A 397 1.87 5.82 18.27
C PHE A 397 1.89 6.83 17.11
N VAL A 398 0.99 7.82 17.14
CA VAL A 398 0.94 8.90 16.14
C VAL A 398 2.20 9.77 16.20
N ASN A 399 2.59 10.22 17.40
CA ASN A 399 3.76 11.09 17.61
C ASN A 399 5.06 10.39 17.22
N GLN A 400 5.15 9.09 17.46
CA GLN A 400 6.28 8.25 17.07
C GLN A 400 6.26 7.81 15.60
N LYS A 401 5.27 8.29 14.81
CA LYS A 401 5.11 8.05 13.38
C LYS A 401 5.06 6.56 13.03
N PHE A 402 4.19 5.83 13.72
CA PHE A 402 3.95 4.43 13.39
C PHE A 402 3.25 4.32 12.03
N ASP A 403 3.59 3.27 11.28
CA ASP A 403 3.06 3.05 9.93
C ASP A 403 1.63 2.51 9.96
N LEU A 404 1.27 1.80 11.04
CA LEU A 404 -0.05 1.19 11.22
C LEU A 404 -0.35 0.98 12.70
N ILE A 405 -1.62 1.11 13.08
CA ILE A 405 -2.13 0.77 14.40
C ILE A 405 -3.10 -0.41 14.28
N TYR A 406 -2.86 -1.47 15.04
CA TYR A 406 -3.78 -2.58 15.19
C TYR A 406 -4.52 -2.45 16.52
N THR A 407 -5.85 -2.37 16.46
CA THR A 407 -6.73 -2.24 17.63
C THR A 407 -7.57 -3.50 17.81
N LEU A 408 -7.73 -3.91 19.06
CA LEU A 408 -8.56 -5.06 19.44
C LEU A 408 -9.69 -4.58 20.35
N ALA A 409 -10.92 -4.86 19.93
CA ALA A 409 -12.21 -4.47 20.53
C ALA A 409 -12.74 -3.09 20.13
N ALA A 410 -14.07 -2.98 20.08
CA ALA A 410 -14.79 -1.80 19.62
C ALA A 410 -14.52 -0.53 20.44
N PRO A 411 -14.50 -0.55 21.80
CA PRO A 411 -14.24 0.67 22.57
C PRO A 411 -12.86 1.28 22.27
N GLY A 412 -11.81 0.45 22.27
CA GLY A 412 -10.46 0.88 21.94
C GLY A 412 -10.32 1.43 20.52
N THR A 413 -11.07 0.84 19.57
CA THR A 413 -11.08 1.26 18.16
C THR A 413 -11.82 2.59 17.96
N LEU A 414 -12.96 2.80 18.64
CA LEU A 414 -13.70 4.06 18.62
C LEU A 414 -12.86 5.22 19.14
N ILE A 415 -12.15 5.00 20.25
CA ILE A 415 -11.24 5.99 20.83
C ILE A 415 -10.09 6.28 19.85
N ALA A 416 -9.47 5.24 19.28
CA ALA A 416 -8.38 5.40 18.32
C ALA A 416 -8.80 6.21 17.09
N ARG A 417 -10.01 5.97 16.56
CA ARG A 417 -10.60 6.76 15.46
C ARG A 417 -10.77 8.23 15.83
N GLY A 418 -11.08 8.53 17.09
CA GLY A 418 -11.19 9.91 17.59
C GLY A 418 -9.84 10.64 17.60
N VAL A 419 -8.77 9.91 17.92
CA VAL A 419 -7.41 10.47 18.08
C VAL A 419 -6.70 10.72 16.75
N THR A 420 -6.86 9.86 15.74
CA THR A 420 -6.16 10.01 14.45
C THR A 420 -7.03 9.72 13.23
N LYS A 421 -6.87 10.57 12.21
CA LYS A 421 -7.51 10.44 10.88
C LYS A 421 -6.53 10.07 9.76
N HIS A 422 -5.24 9.97 10.07
CA HIS A 422 -4.19 9.84 9.05
C HIS A 422 -3.36 8.56 9.18
N VAL A 423 -3.17 8.05 10.41
CA VAL A 423 -2.49 6.77 10.60
C VAL A 423 -3.49 5.64 10.32
N PRO A 424 -3.18 4.68 9.44
CA PRO A 424 -4.04 3.54 9.19
C PRO A 424 -4.35 2.75 10.48
N ILE A 425 -5.63 2.47 10.73
CA ILE A 425 -6.08 1.66 11.84
C ILE A 425 -6.67 0.37 11.27
N VAL A 426 -6.05 -0.76 11.59
CA VAL A 426 -6.65 -2.08 11.38
C VAL A 426 -7.33 -2.49 12.68
N PHE A 427 -8.59 -2.90 12.63
CA PHE A 427 -9.31 -3.37 13.81
C PHE A 427 -9.70 -4.85 13.71
N SER A 428 -9.87 -5.47 14.87
CA SER A 428 -10.47 -6.79 15.06
C SER A 428 -11.45 -6.74 16.25
N PHE A 429 -12.32 -7.74 16.37
CA PHE A 429 -13.34 -7.83 17.42
C PHE A 429 -14.32 -6.64 17.43
N VAL A 430 -14.73 -6.20 16.24
CA VAL A 430 -15.84 -5.26 16.07
C VAL A 430 -16.91 -5.93 15.23
N ALA A 431 -18.02 -6.34 15.84
CA ALA A 431 -19.06 -7.11 15.16
C ALA A 431 -19.89 -6.23 14.20
N TYR A 432 -20.17 -4.98 14.59
CA TYR A 432 -21.09 -4.07 13.89
C TYR A 432 -20.43 -2.72 13.55
N PRO A 433 -19.30 -2.71 12.82
CA PRO A 433 -18.54 -1.47 12.60
C PRO A 433 -19.30 -0.44 11.73
N GLU A 434 -20.20 -0.89 10.86
CA GLU A 434 -21.02 -0.01 10.03
C GLU A 434 -22.13 0.64 10.86
N GLU A 435 -22.83 -0.16 11.64
CA GLU A 435 -23.95 0.26 12.49
C GLU A 435 -23.48 1.18 13.63
N MET A 436 -22.27 0.97 14.14
CA MET A 436 -21.61 1.87 15.12
C MET A 436 -21.00 3.14 14.49
N ASN A 437 -21.26 3.37 13.20
CA ASN A 437 -20.70 4.48 12.41
C ASN A 437 -19.16 4.54 12.44
N LEU A 438 -18.47 3.44 12.76
CA LEU A 438 -17.01 3.38 12.80
C LEU A 438 -16.44 3.47 11.38
N ILE A 439 -17.13 2.86 10.42
CA ILE A 439 -16.86 2.87 8.99
C ILE A 439 -18.15 3.19 8.23
N ASN A 440 -18.05 3.74 7.01
CA ASN A 440 -19.23 4.05 6.20
C ASN A 440 -19.98 2.79 5.73
N SER A 441 -19.26 1.75 5.34
CA SER A 441 -19.84 0.46 4.95
C SER A 441 -18.80 -0.65 5.06
N LEU A 442 -19.25 -1.91 5.09
CA LEU A 442 -18.33 -3.05 5.00
C LEU A 442 -17.50 -3.06 3.69
N ARG A 443 -17.94 -2.40 2.63
CA ARG A 443 -17.23 -2.34 1.34
C ARG A 443 -16.20 -1.21 1.26
N SER A 444 -16.39 -0.17 2.05
CA SER A 444 -15.50 0.99 2.05
C SER A 444 -15.76 1.77 3.31
N SER A 445 -14.70 2.01 4.08
CA SER A 445 -14.81 2.78 5.31
C SER A 445 -14.94 4.28 5.09
N GLN A 446 -14.53 4.77 3.90
CA GLN A 446 -14.34 6.19 3.58
C GLN A 446 -13.47 6.94 4.61
N ASN A 447 -12.63 6.22 5.36
CA ASN A 447 -11.74 6.78 6.36
C ASN A 447 -10.47 5.92 6.51
N ASN A 448 -9.65 6.19 7.53
CA ASN A 448 -8.38 5.50 7.77
C ASN A 448 -8.54 4.14 8.48
N LEU A 449 -9.76 3.60 8.61
CA LEU A 449 -10.02 2.32 9.27
C LEU A 449 -10.31 1.21 8.25
N VAL A 450 -9.92 0.00 8.59
CA VAL A 450 -10.38 -1.26 7.98
C VAL A 450 -10.25 -2.36 9.04
N GLY A 451 -10.93 -3.49 8.92
CA GLY A 451 -10.70 -4.56 9.88
C GLY A 451 -11.36 -5.87 9.58
N SER A 452 -11.36 -6.73 10.58
CA SER A 452 -12.12 -7.97 10.60
C SER A 452 -13.20 -7.92 11.69
N ARG A 453 -14.33 -8.55 11.38
CA ARG A 453 -15.48 -8.65 12.28
C ARG A 453 -15.43 -9.98 13.00
N ASN A 454 -15.87 -9.99 14.24
CA ASN A 454 -16.23 -11.22 14.97
C ASN A 454 -17.74 -11.50 14.87
N TYR A 455 -18.39 -11.05 13.79
CA TYR A 455 -19.82 -11.21 13.59
C TYR A 455 -20.17 -12.62 13.10
N ILE A 456 -21.01 -13.30 13.86
CA ILE A 456 -21.72 -14.53 13.48
C ILE A 456 -23.21 -14.25 13.62
N PRO A 457 -24.06 -14.53 12.61
CA PRO A 457 -25.49 -14.23 12.68
C PRO A 457 -26.17 -14.85 13.90
N ALA A 458 -27.01 -14.09 14.59
CA ALA A 458 -27.76 -14.57 15.76
C ALA A 458 -28.56 -15.84 15.44
N SER A 459 -29.10 -15.94 14.22
CA SER A 459 -29.84 -17.12 13.76
C SER A 459 -29.00 -18.39 13.73
N GLN A 460 -27.72 -18.30 13.38
CA GLN A 460 -26.82 -19.46 13.34
C GLN A 460 -26.42 -19.88 14.76
N GLN A 461 -26.04 -18.90 15.59
CA GLN A 461 -25.72 -19.14 17.00
C GLN A 461 -26.88 -19.83 17.73
N PHE A 462 -28.09 -19.28 17.57
CA PHE A 462 -29.30 -19.83 18.16
C PHE A 462 -29.67 -21.20 17.60
N TYR A 463 -29.53 -21.39 16.28
CA TYR A 463 -29.81 -22.69 15.63
C TYR A 463 -29.00 -23.82 16.25
N PHE A 464 -27.68 -23.64 16.41
CA PHE A 464 -26.84 -24.68 17.02
C PHE A 464 -27.18 -24.92 18.49
N PHE A 465 -27.53 -23.86 19.24
CA PHE A 465 -27.96 -24.01 20.63
C PHE A 465 -29.26 -24.79 20.77
N GLU A 466 -30.25 -24.52 19.92
CA GLU A 466 -31.55 -25.19 19.92
C GLU A 466 -31.44 -26.70 19.63
N GLN A 467 -30.39 -27.14 18.91
CA GLN A 467 -30.12 -28.57 18.73
C GLN A 467 -29.72 -29.29 20.03
N LEU A 468 -29.11 -28.57 20.98
CA LEU A 468 -28.71 -29.12 22.28
C LEU A 468 -29.80 -28.95 23.33
N TYR A 469 -30.56 -27.85 23.25
CA TYR A 469 -31.58 -27.52 24.24
C TYR A 469 -32.86 -27.01 23.54
N PRO A 470 -33.71 -27.93 23.04
CA PRO A 470 -34.92 -27.57 22.30
C PRO A 470 -36.04 -27.06 23.23
N HIS A 471 -37.08 -26.49 22.63
CA HIS A 471 -38.33 -26.06 23.30
C HIS A 471 -38.19 -24.96 24.35
N ILE A 472 -37.18 -24.09 24.24
CA ILE A 472 -37.09 -22.91 25.09
C ILE A 472 -38.27 -21.95 24.84
N LYS A 473 -38.72 -21.27 25.89
CA LYS A 473 -39.77 -20.24 25.84
C LYS A 473 -39.24 -18.86 26.23
N THR A 474 -38.18 -18.82 27.02
CA THR A 474 -37.59 -17.60 27.57
C THR A 474 -36.07 -17.61 27.44
N LEU A 475 -35.52 -16.56 26.84
CA LEU A 475 -34.07 -16.35 26.73
C LEU A 475 -33.71 -15.05 27.45
N GLY A 476 -32.83 -15.13 28.45
CA GLY A 476 -32.23 -13.94 29.06
C GLY A 476 -31.00 -13.51 28.28
N PHE A 477 -30.99 -12.27 27.79
CA PHE A 477 -29.88 -11.69 27.05
C PHE A 477 -29.05 -10.82 27.98
N VAL A 478 -27.90 -11.33 28.43
CA VAL A 478 -27.02 -10.64 29.38
C VAL A 478 -26.02 -9.80 28.61
N HIS A 479 -26.04 -8.49 28.83
CA HIS A 479 -25.13 -7.57 28.14
C HIS A 479 -24.83 -6.31 28.95
N HIS A 480 -23.78 -5.58 28.55
CA HIS A 480 -23.44 -4.30 29.16
C HIS A 480 -24.31 -3.15 28.62
N LYS A 481 -24.92 -2.40 29.54
CA LYS A 481 -25.76 -1.25 29.23
C LYS A 481 -24.90 -0.11 28.70
N GLY A 482 -25.28 0.44 27.54
CA GLY A 482 -24.52 1.49 26.87
C GLY A 482 -23.39 0.97 25.96
N ASP A 483 -23.18 -0.34 25.87
CA ASP A 483 -22.33 -0.92 24.82
C ASP A 483 -23.15 -1.07 23.53
N GLU A 484 -22.87 -0.20 22.56
CA GLU A 484 -23.60 -0.12 21.30
C GLU A 484 -23.58 -1.44 20.51
N SER A 485 -22.49 -2.22 20.57
CA SER A 485 -22.41 -3.53 19.90
C SER A 485 -23.43 -4.52 20.46
N SER A 486 -23.54 -4.60 21.79
CA SER A 486 -24.52 -5.49 22.42
C SER A 486 -25.96 -5.03 22.24
N GLU A 487 -26.23 -3.73 22.20
CA GLU A 487 -27.57 -3.20 21.95
C GLU A 487 -28.06 -3.49 20.52
N ILE A 488 -27.16 -3.42 19.54
CA ILE A 488 -27.45 -3.86 18.16
C ILE A 488 -27.73 -5.36 18.13
N GLN A 489 -26.90 -6.17 18.80
CA GLN A 489 -27.09 -7.61 18.87
C GLN A 489 -28.40 -8.01 19.59
N PHE A 490 -28.79 -7.30 20.64
CA PHE A 490 -30.06 -7.51 21.33
C PHE A 490 -31.23 -7.36 20.37
N LYS A 491 -31.23 -6.31 19.53
CA LYS A 491 -32.26 -6.09 18.51
C LYS A 491 -32.29 -7.22 17.47
N GLU A 492 -31.13 -7.73 17.07
CA GLU A 492 -31.05 -8.88 16.15
C GLU A 492 -31.70 -10.14 16.76
N TYR A 493 -31.39 -10.45 18.03
CA TYR A 493 -32.03 -11.54 18.76
C TYR A 493 -33.53 -11.30 18.98
N GLN A 494 -33.95 -10.07 19.24
CA GLN A 494 -35.36 -9.72 19.41
C GLN A 494 -36.15 -10.05 18.13
N LEU A 495 -35.62 -9.66 16.97
CA LEU A 495 -36.23 -9.96 15.67
C LEU A 495 -36.27 -11.47 15.38
N LEU A 496 -35.20 -12.21 15.73
CA LEU A 496 -35.11 -13.65 15.56
C LEU A 496 -36.14 -14.40 16.43
N LEU A 497 -36.18 -14.07 17.72
CA LEU A 497 -36.95 -14.81 18.72
C LEU A 497 -38.44 -14.48 18.67
N ASN A 498 -38.80 -13.24 18.31
CA ASN A 498 -40.21 -12.87 18.05
C ASN A 498 -40.85 -13.76 16.98
N LYS A 499 -40.11 -14.09 15.90
CA LYS A 499 -40.60 -15.01 14.85
C LYS A 499 -40.82 -16.44 15.33
N ARG A 500 -40.22 -16.80 16.48
CA ARG A 500 -40.29 -18.14 17.08
C ARG A 500 -41.18 -18.19 18.33
N ASN A 501 -41.86 -17.10 18.68
CA ASN A 501 -42.65 -16.96 19.91
C ASN A 501 -41.84 -17.26 21.19
N ILE A 502 -40.56 -16.92 21.18
CA ILE A 502 -39.67 -17.03 22.35
C ILE A 502 -39.54 -15.63 22.96
N GLN A 503 -39.83 -15.51 24.26
CA GLN A 503 -39.71 -14.26 24.98
C GLN A 503 -38.23 -13.94 25.23
N LEU A 504 -37.79 -12.79 24.72
CA LEU A 504 -36.47 -12.23 25.01
C LEU A 504 -36.55 -11.32 26.25
N ILE A 505 -35.78 -11.65 27.28
CA ILE A 505 -35.67 -10.86 28.50
C ILE A 505 -34.36 -10.07 28.43
N ASP A 506 -34.49 -8.75 28.42
CA ASP A 506 -33.35 -7.84 28.48
C ASP A 506 -32.73 -7.86 29.89
N LEU A 507 -31.48 -8.30 29.98
CA LEU A 507 -30.65 -8.26 31.19
C LEU A 507 -29.48 -7.28 30.97
N ALA A 508 -29.82 -6.02 30.68
CA ALA A 508 -28.88 -4.89 30.59
C ALA A 508 -28.23 -4.56 31.95
N VAL A 509 -26.93 -4.77 32.04
CA VAL A 509 -26.13 -4.70 33.27
C VAL A 509 -25.29 -3.42 33.27
N ILE A 510 -25.10 -2.81 34.43
CA ILE A 510 -24.33 -1.54 34.54
C ILE A 510 -22.90 -1.85 35.00
N ASP A 511 -22.79 -2.70 36.01
CA ASP A 511 -21.54 -3.12 36.65
C ASP A 511 -21.70 -4.53 37.23
N MET A 512 -20.67 -5.00 37.93
CA MET A 512 -20.60 -6.35 38.48
C MET A 512 -21.59 -6.58 39.64
N ASP A 513 -21.88 -5.56 40.44
CA ASP A 513 -22.79 -5.69 41.57
C ASP A 513 -24.24 -5.75 41.09
N HIS A 514 -24.59 -4.92 40.11
CA HIS A 514 -25.88 -4.98 39.42
C HIS A 514 -26.07 -6.33 38.70
N LEU A 515 -25.01 -6.88 38.09
CA LEU A 515 -25.04 -8.21 37.48
C LEU A 515 -25.41 -9.29 38.50
N LEU A 516 -24.75 -9.28 39.67
CA LEU A 516 -25.00 -10.23 40.73
C LEU A 516 -26.45 -10.13 41.23
N GLN A 517 -26.96 -8.92 41.43
CA GLN A 517 -28.33 -8.69 41.85
C GLN A 517 -29.33 -9.23 40.80
N LEU A 518 -29.18 -8.84 39.53
CA LEU A 518 -30.07 -9.27 38.45
C LEU A 518 -30.12 -10.79 38.29
N LEU A 519 -28.96 -11.45 38.39
CA LEU A 519 -28.87 -12.91 38.27
C LEU A 519 -29.38 -13.63 39.53
N GLN A 520 -29.45 -12.97 40.69
CA GLN A 520 -30.03 -13.51 41.91
C GLN A 520 -31.55 -13.38 41.94
N GLU A 521 -32.12 -12.33 41.35
CA GLU A 521 -33.56 -12.16 41.19
C GLU A 521 -34.21 -13.40 40.57
N SER A 522 -35.37 -13.80 41.10
CA SER A 522 -36.06 -15.05 40.74
C SER A 522 -36.79 -15.00 39.39
N LYS A 523 -36.26 -14.24 38.42
CA LYS A 523 -36.78 -14.28 37.05
C LYS A 523 -36.44 -15.65 36.45
N ARG A 524 -37.47 -16.37 35.98
CA ARG A 524 -37.29 -17.67 35.31
C ARG A 524 -36.98 -17.40 33.84
N TYR A 525 -35.75 -17.68 33.44
CA TYR A 525 -35.32 -17.83 32.05
C TYR A 525 -34.90 -19.29 31.84
N ASP A 526 -35.24 -19.87 30.69
CA ASP A 526 -34.87 -21.24 30.34
C ASP A 526 -33.39 -21.33 29.96
N THR A 527 -32.84 -20.24 29.41
CA THR A 527 -31.43 -20.13 29.03
C THR A 527 -30.92 -18.69 29.13
N LEU A 528 -29.60 -18.54 29.24
CA LEU A 528 -28.93 -17.26 29.14
C LEU A 528 -27.99 -17.22 27.93
N TYR A 529 -28.05 -16.11 27.19
CA TYR A 529 -27.06 -15.76 26.19
C TYR A 529 -26.12 -14.69 26.75
N LEU A 530 -24.81 -14.91 26.59
CA LEU A 530 -23.77 -13.93 26.93
C LEU A 530 -23.39 -13.17 25.65
N ALA A 531 -23.63 -11.85 25.65
CA ALA A 531 -23.43 -11.01 24.47
C ALA A 531 -21.97 -10.76 24.10
N CYS A 532 -21.76 -10.30 22.86
CA CYS A 532 -20.42 -10.00 22.31
C CYS A 532 -19.85 -8.64 22.72
N ASP A 533 -20.04 -8.21 23.95
CA ASP A 533 -19.43 -6.98 24.47
C ASP A 533 -18.16 -7.25 25.27
N SER A 534 -17.37 -6.21 25.52
CA SER A 534 -16.08 -6.34 26.22
C SER A 534 -16.23 -6.73 27.70
N PHE A 535 -17.37 -6.44 28.32
CA PHE A 535 -17.64 -6.72 29.73
C PHE A 535 -18.03 -8.20 29.94
N MET A 536 -18.90 -8.76 29.08
CA MET A 536 -19.23 -10.18 29.03
C MET A 536 -18.04 -11.06 28.59
N GLN A 537 -17.17 -10.54 27.73
CA GLN A 537 -15.94 -11.22 27.32
C GLN A 537 -14.80 -11.14 28.34
N SER A 538 -15.03 -10.50 29.48
CA SER A 538 -14.10 -10.44 30.61
C SER A 538 -14.78 -10.95 31.88
N LYS A 539 -14.58 -10.29 33.03
CA LYS A 539 -15.05 -10.79 34.34
C LYS A 539 -16.57 -10.92 34.44
N GLY A 540 -17.34 -10.16 33.65
CA GLY A 540 -18.79 -10.27 33.62
C GLY A 540 -19.25 -11.68 33.21
N GLY A 541 -18.60 -12.27 32.20
CA GLY A 541 -18.89 -13.62 31.74
C GLY A 541 -18.62 -14.67 32.81
N GLU A 542 -17.51 -14.56 33.53
CA GLU A 542 -17.16 -15.47 34.64
C GLU A 542 -18.26 -15.51 35.72
N ILE A 543 -18.84 -14.35 36.07
CA ILE A 543 -19.94 -14.27 37.04
C ILE A 543 -21.18 -14.99 36.52
N VAL A 544 -21.58 -14.72 35.27
CA VAL A 544 -22.74 -15.36 34.64
C VAL A 544 -22.56 -16.87 34.61
N ILE A 545 -21.39 -17.35 34.21
CA ILE A 545 -21.06 -18.79 34.15
C ILE A 545 -21.17 -19.44 35.52
N ASN A 546 -20.58 -18.82 36.54
CA ASN A 546 -20.60 -19.35 37.91
C ASN A 546 -22.01 -19.45 38.48
N ILE A 547 -22.85 -18.43 38.29
CA ILE A 547 -24.24 -18.46 38.76
C ILE A 547 -25.07 -19.45 37.95
N SER A 548 -24.91 -19.47 36.62
CA SER A 548 -25.66 -20.37 35.73
C SER A 548 -25.36 -21.84 36.03
N ARG A 549 -24.10 -22.20 36.30
CA ARG A 549 -23.72 -23.54 36.74
C ARG A 549 -24.38 -23.93 38.07
N LYS A 550 -24.39 -23.04 39.06
CA LYS A 550 -25.05 -23.28 40.36
C LYS A 550 -26.56 -23.47 40.22
N LYS A 551 -27.19 -22.67 39.35
CA LYS A 551 -28.63 -22.75 39.07
C LYS A 551 -29.00 -23.80 38.01
N LYS A 552 -28.02 -24.50 37.43
CA LYS A 552 -28.17 -25.45 36.31
C LYS A 552 -28.94 -24.86 35.11
N ILE A 553 -28.63 -23.61 34.77
CA ILE A 553 -29.20 -22.91 33.61
C ILE A 553 -28.25 -23.12 32.42
N PRO A 554 -28.72 -23.69 31.29
CA PRO A 554 -27.92 -23.79 30.07
C PRO A 554 -27.59 -22.40 29.51
N THR A 555 -26.35 -22.23 29.06
CA THR A 555 -25.89 -20.95 28.50
C THR A 555 -25.20 -21.14 27.18
N PHE A 556 -25.29 -20.15 26.30
CA PHE A 556 -24.47 -20.08 25.10
C PHE A 556 -23.89 -18.68 24.93
N SER A 557 -22.77 -18.60 24.22
CA SER A 557 -22.01 -17.36 24.08
C SER A 557 -21.46 -17.25 22.66
N CYS A 558 -21.26 -16.02 22.21
CA CYS A 558 -20.55 -15.74 20.98
C CYS A 558 -19.02 -15.65 21.15
N ASN A 559 -18.50 -15.86 22.37
CA ASN A 559 -17.09 -15.76 22.67
C ASN A 559 -16.51 -17.11 23.12
N LYS A 560 -15.39 -17.50 22.49
CA LYS A 560 -14.64 -18.74 22.77
C LYS A 560 -14.21 -18.87 24.23
N ASN A 561 -13.72 -17.80 24.85
CA ASN A 561 -13.22 -17.80 26.23
C ASN A 561 -14.33 -18.19 27.22
N ASN A 562 -15.54 -17.66 27.06
CA ASN A 562 -16.65 -18.04 27.94
C ASN A 562 -17.01 -19.54 27.83
N VAL A 563 -16.89 -20.14 26.64
CA VAL A 563 -17.11 -21.59 26.45
C VAL A 563 -16.04 -22.41 27.15
N LEU A 564 -14.78 -21.99 27.06
CA LEU A 564 -13.66 -22.58 27.81
C LEU A 564 -13.87 -22.49 29.33
N GLU A 565 -14.47 -21.40 29.82
CA GLU A 565 -14.72 -21.14 31.24
C GLU A 565 -15.96 -21.86 31.80
N GLY A 566 -16.87 -22.33 30.95
CA GLY A 566 -17.98 -23.19 31.39
C GLY A 566 -19.34 -22.92 30.77
N VAL A 567 -19.46 -22.05 29.77
CA VAL A 567 -20.66 -21.97 28.92
C VAL A 567 -20.88 -23.30 28.18
N LEU A 568 -22.13 -23.73 27.98
CA LEU A 568 -22.45 -25.04 27.38
C LEU A 568 -21.92 -25.14 25.94
N MET A 569 -22.14 -24.12 25.13
CA MET A 569 -21.63 -24.09 23.75
C MET A 569 -21.46 -22.67 23.22
N GLY A 570 -20.74 -22.54 22.12
CA GLY A 570 -20.70 -21.32 21.32
C GLY A 570 -20.51 -21.66 19.85
N TYR A 571 -21.21 -20.92 18.97
CA TYR A 571 -20.92 -20.91 17.54
C TYR A 571 -20.27 -19.57 17.23
N VAL A 572 -18.94 -19.55 17.30
CA VAL A 572 -18.16 -18.32 17.51
C VAL A 572 -17.24 -18.05 16.33
N ALA A 573 -16.81 -16.81 16.17
CA ALA A 573 -15.73 -16.50 15.25
C ALA A 573 -14.40 -16.99 15.84
N ASP A 574 -13.56 -17.67 15.05
CA ASP A 574 -12.25 -18.12 15.53
C ASP A 574 -11.28 -16.93 15.66
N PRO A 575 -10.71 -16.68 16.86
CA PRO A 575 -9.84 -15.53 17.08
C PRO A 575 -8.60 -15.51 16.19
N TYR A 576 -8.01 -16.67 15.88
CA TYR A 576 -6.84 -16.75 15.02
C TYR A 576 -7.19 -16.35 13.58
N GLU A 577 -8.30 -16.86 13.03
CA GLU A 577 -8.78 -16.48 11.70
C GLU A 577 -9.16 -14.99 11.60
N ILE A 578 -9.86 -14.44 12.60
CA ILE A 578 -10.16 -12.99 12.68
C ILE A 578 -8.86 -12.18 12.62
N GLY A 579 -7.86 -12.59 13.42
CA GLY A 579 -6.53 -12.00 13.42
C GLY A 579 -5.85 -12.08 12.07
N LYS A 580 -5.90 -13.25 11.43
CA LYS A 580 -5.29 -13.52 10.12
C LYS A 580 -5.86 -12.64 9.01
N ILE A 581 -7.18 -12.46 8.99
CA ILE A 581 -7.87 -11.53 8.08
C ILE A 581 -7.36 -10.09 8.31
N ALA A 582 -7.28 -9.64 9.57
CA ALA A 582 -6.74 -8.32 9.90
C ALA A 582 -5.26 -8.17 9.48
N GLY A 583 -4.44 -9.21 9.68
CA GLY A 583 -3.03 -9.25 9.28
C GLY A 583 -2.83 -9.09 7.78
N ARG A 584 -3.68 -9.75 6.97
CA ARG A 584 -3.68 -9.58 5.51
C ARG A 584 -4.03 -8.15 5.11
N LYS A 585 -5.03 -7.52 5.74
CA LYS A 585 -5.36 -6.11 5.49
C LYS A 585 -4.21 -5.18 5.85
N ALA A 586 -3.55 -5.45 6.98
CA ALA A 586 -2.35 -4.71 7.37
C ALA A 586 -1.25 -4.85 6.32
N ALA A 587 -1.01 -6.06 5.80
CA ALA A 587 -0.04 -6.27 4.73
C ALA A 587 -0.36 -5.44 3.48
N PHE A 588 -1.62 -5.42 3.05
CA PHE A 588 -2.04 -4.60 1.90
C PHE A 588 -1.81 -3.12 2.15
N ILE A 589 -2.07 -2.63 3.35
CA ILE A 589 -1.79 -1.23 3.72
C ILE A 589 -0.29 -0.94 3.68
N LEU A 590 0.55 -1.81 4.24
CA LEU A 590 2.01 -1.67 4.19
C LEU A 590 2.56 -1.78 2.76
N GLN A 591 1.84 -2.44 1.85
CA GLN A 591 2.13 -2.48 0.42
C GLN A 591 1.61 -1.25 -0.34
N GLY A 592 0.70 -0.46 0.26
CA GLY A 592 0.22 0.81 -0.28
C GLY A 592 -1.28 0.98 -0.44
N ALA A 593 -2.09 0.01 -0.02
CA ALA A 593 -3.54 0.13 -0.08
C ALA A 593 -4.03 1.18 0.95
N GLU A 594 -4.97 2.03 0.55
CA GLU A 594 -5.69 2.85 1.51
C GLU A 594 -6.71 2.00 2.27
N PRO A 595 -6.86 2.16 3.60
CA PRO A 595 -7.86 1.44 4.37
C PRO A 595 -9.28 1.60 3.82
N ALA A 596 -9.60 2.78 3.28
CA ALA A 596 -10.89 3.11 2.69
C ALA A 596 -11.30 2.22 1.50
N TRP A 597 -10.36 1.55 0.84
CA TRP A 597 -10.64 0.68 -0.31
C TRP A 597 -10.70 -0.79 0.07
N LEU A 598 -10.29 -1.13 1.27
CA LEU A 598 -10.30 -2.50 1.71
C LEU A 598 -11.65 -2.81 2.34
N TYR A 599 -12.17 -4.00 2.03
CA TYR A 599 -13.41 -4.46 2.66
C TYR A 599 -13.16 -4.74 4.14
N THR A 600 -14.17 -4.58 4.97
CA THR A 600 -14.18 -5.13 6.32
C THR A 600 -14.88 -6.50 6.26
N GLU A 601 -14.17 -7.55 6.66
CA GLU A 601 -14.58 -8.94 6.40
C GLU A 601 -14.93 -9.66 7.70
N SER A 602 -15.84 -10.63 7.62
CA SER A 602 -16.06 -11.64 8.66
C SER A 602 -15.38 -12.95 8.25
N PRO A 603 -15.05 -13.84 9.20
CA PRO A 603 -14.74 -15.24 8.88
C PRO A 603 -15.85 -15.89 8.05
N GLU A 604 -15.46 -16.80 7.15
CA GLU A 604 -16.40 -17.47 6.22
C GLU A 604 -17.45 -18.33 6.94
N ARG A 605 -17.13 -18.82 8.14
CA ARG A 605 -18.00 -19.63 8.98
C ARG A 605 -17.75 -19.38 10.47
N GLY A 606 -18.71 -19.76 11.29
CA GLY A 606 -18.49 -19.93 12.72
C GLY A 606 -17.84 -21.27 13.05
N TYR A 607 -17.28 -21.33 14.25
CA TYR A 607 -16.65 -22.49 14.86
C TYR A 607 -17.54 -22.99 15.98
N LEU A 608 -17.96 -24.25 15.89
CA LEU A 608 -18.81 -24.88 16.89
C LEU A 608 -17.94 -25.43 18.02
N ILE A 609 -18.14 -24.90 19.22
CA ILE A 609 -17.46 -25.33 20.44
C ILE A 609 -18.51 -25.87 21.40
N ILE A 610 -18.31 -27.09 21.90
CA ILE A 610 -19.19 -27.74 22.87
C ILE A 610 -18.42 -28.10 24.14
N ASN A 611 -18.99 -27.74 25.30
CA ASN A 611 -18.43 -28.08 26.60
C ASN A 611 -19.13 -29.31 27.18
N MET A 612 -18.49 -30.49 27.06
CA MET A 612 -19.04 -31.76 27.54
C MET A 612 -19.10 -31.84 29.06
N THR A 613 -18.22 -31.12 29.76
CA THR A 613 -18.28 -31.03 31.23
C THR A 613 -19.55 -30.30 31.65
N THR A 614 -19.88 -29.19 31.00
CA THR A 614 -21.12 -28.44 31.26
C THR A 614 -22.35 -29.21 30.80
N ALA A 615 -22.32 -29.88 29.65
CA ALA A 615 -23.42 -30.72 29.19
C ALA A 615 -23.79 -31.81 30.21
N ARG A 616 -22.77 -32.53 30.74
CA ARG A 616 -22.95 -33.54 31.79
C ARG A 616 -23.50 -32.95 33.08
N LEU A 617 -23.00 -31.78 33.51
CA LEU A 617 -23.50 -31.08 34.70
C LEU A 617 -24.99 -30.71 34.59
N LEU A 618 -25.42 -30.34 33.39
CA LEU A 618 -26.79 -29.95 33.08
C LEU A 618 -27.71 -31.13 32.73
N GLY A 619 -27.17 -32.34 32.59
CA GLY A 619 -27.92 -33.52 32.14
C GLY A 619 -28.36 -33.43 30.68
N ILE A 620 -27.63 -32.68 29.85
CA ILE A 620 -27.91 -32.51 28.41
C ILE A 620 -27.15 -33.57 27.62
N THR A 621 -27.89 -34.38 26.85
CA THR A 621 -27.31 -35.31 25.89
C THR A 621 -26.95 -34.58 24.60
N VAL A 622 -25.67 -34.57 24.24
CA VAL A 622 -25.19 -33.96 22.99
C VAL A 622 -25.35 -34.97 21.85
N PRO A 623 -26.10 -34.67 20.77
CA PRO A 623 -26.25 -35.58 19.64
C PRO A 623 -24.92 -35.83 18.92
N ASP A 624 -24.72 -37.04 18.40
CA ASP A 624 -23.49 -37.39 17.63
C ASP A 624 -23.30 -36.48 16.41
N SER A 625 -24.39 -36.07 15.77
CA SER A 625 -24.36 -35.14 14.64
C SER A 625 -23.82 -33.76 15.01
N MET A 626 -23.94 -33.33 16.27
CA MET A 626 -23.35 -32.10 16.79
C MET A 626 -21.88 -32.29 17.14
N LEU A 627 -21.51 -33.44 17.72
CA LEU A 627 -20.10 -33.77 18.00
C LEU A 627 -19.28 -33.84 16.70
N GLN A 628 -19.82 -34.46 15.65
CA GLN A 628 -19.15 -34.55 14.34
C GLN A 628 -18.97 -33.19 13.65
N LYS A 629 -19.87 -32.24 13.92
CA LYS A 629 -19.79 -30.86 13.40
C LYS A 629 -18.96 -29.94 14.30
N SER A 630 -18.56 -30.39 15.48
CA SER A 630 -17.84 -29.56 16.45
C SER A 630 -16.39 -29.40 16.01
N ASP A 631 -15.94 -28.16 15.95
CA ASP A 631 -14.54 -27.83 15.71
C ASP A 631 -13.69 -28.03 16.97
N TYR A 632 -14.30 -27.88 18.15
CA TYR A 632 -13.62 -28.07 19.43
C TYR A 632 -14.57 -28.63 20.49
N ILE A 633 -14.10 -29.63 21.24
CA ILE A 633 -14.87 -30.28 22.31
C ILE A 633 -14.06 -30.19 23.60
N ILE A 634 -14.64 -29.59 24.64
CA ILE A 634 -14.01 -29.43 25.95
C ILE A 634 -14.43 -30.58 26.87
N GLY A 635 -13.48 -31.17 27.59
CA GLY A 635 -13.75 -32.18 28.62
C GLY A 635 -14.16 -33.54 28.06
N GLN A 636 -13.57 -33.91 26.91
CA GLN A 636 -13.50 -35.29 26.44
C GLN A 636 -12.70 -36.15 27.42
#